data_AF-A0A7Y4KG09-F1
#
_entry.id   AF-A0A7Y4KG09-F1
#
_cell.length_a   1.000
_cell.length_b   1.000
_cell.length_c   1.000
_cell.angle_alpha   90.00
_cell.angle_beta   90.00
_cell.angle_gamma   90.00
#
_symmetry.space_group_name_H-M   'P 1'
#
loop_
_entity.id
_entity.type
_entity.pdbx_description
1 polymer ?
#
loop_
_entity_poly.entity_id
_entity_poly.type
_entity_poly.pdbx_seq_one_letter_code
_entity_poly.pdbx_strand_id
1 'polypeptide(L)'
;MNVRILALAAVLLPAVGFSQTWTVRPVPAAGESVARVVMGDASDLVVDVTNTSAATLDARLSEVSFVLPDGYQLLGGLPAETNPNWKVEYIDANERRITFQSTLGCVDNGRGLARNQTARFVLSVVGPADRSNDSATERLVAGTYARDQCDGTSYTYNVANMPAWTRAVLATNVTLLPRVLAVNGATVARVVVENRGTAAINSVAVDNPTSTTSVPLTTVSKDGSKAVAVRSAGVFVVNLRPTAAGAVAARVRARASGVNAPLADSPVADVGNLVATADMDVADAFSGDQVTLRMTVFNASTANSYTQVRPRAPVLLGTATAALVAGPSPESVAQLAPGASAQFTWRYQVSGAPGASYQFQAQVDGTLNGSAVAGDQVTARKGRIVEHRVRLSQETMSTAATSVTVAYTVQNRGSLPIYEVKLFKPAVNYFQVAASGPQAFGNWIVSSDAAGYLWESETGIPVGGEATFRITYSGFTGVLADTAFRHRLELNQGWNDPRIRVEATMTLLAVTASPDVARLTGVARDGSVTLTWDNPFNHGGTLVLRAQGATPNAAPASGVRYAVGDVLGNATVAYADEFSSASSFTDTAVTNGTTYVYRVFNADDEFRYGPGNQPTSQGLLATPRARVAGNPLWCYSVGLSSLLQPVTELGVGIFSSFNDSVVGSLTNTVNPSEDGAERFRPVKMTGLIGSRFPVVPLLGRPGQQWIVVGDQAGVPAVLNAATGEFLWKNTTLGLGNISSFPVTQLLDYANPEYRTTFSNVDLAIFATRNTSAQNQVVALNAATGALIWRYRPGDLGMVSGGMLVDYTTNRLYVATKSGTSTATLRVLNSLTGAEVARLALGDLEFGVVRNATSNQILVTANDGRVYGVNPATYALAWTVTVRPTTARAFTHFARPLGRGFVVSTADGKVERYEMDATNVPVLLWSTAIAGPAGSFTLNQNGVARIYVGSSDGKVHQLELETGIDSGQVTVGPAQAIGTPTIDHTVSRLHVGSSDGRICAFPVPF
;
A
#
# COMPACT_ATOMS: atom_id res chain seq x y z
N MET A 1 32.87 -94.24 41.43
CA MET A 1 32.15 -95.09 42.40
C MET A 1 31.39 -94.18 43.36
N ASN A 2 30.06 -94.23 43.28
CA ASN A 2 29.06 -94.00 44.33
C ASN A 2 29.09 -92.78 45.29
N VAL A 3 28.00 -92.01 45.17
CA VAL A 3 26.98 -91.65 46.20
C VAL A 3 27.29 -90.51 47.20
N ARG A 4 26.63 -89.36 46.90
CA ARG A 4 25.79 -88.45 47.73
C ARG A 4 26.24 -88.06 49.15
N ILE A 5 26.21 -86.75 49.44
CA ILE A 5 25.11 -86.09 50.20
C ILE A 5 25.14 -84.55 49.95
N LEU A 6 23.97 -84.00 49.66
CA LEU A 6 23.67 -82.56 49.57
C LEU A 6 23.58 -81.93 50.97
N ALA A 7 24.08 -80.71 51.12
CA ALA A 7 23.45 -79.68 51.94
C ALA A 7 23.60 -78.33 51.23
N LEU A 8 22.45 -77.79 50.83
CA LEU A 8 22.27 -76.63 49.98
C LEU A 8 22.35 -75.35 50.83
N ALA A 9 23.40 -74.54 50.65
CA ALA A 9 23.43 -73.15 51.09
C ALA A 9 23.15 -72.26 49.86
N ALA A 10 21.88 -72.00 49.59
CA ALA A 10 21.46 -71.04 48.57
C ALA A 10 21.26 -69.67 49.23
N VAL A 11 22.19 -68.79 48.91
CA VAL A 11 22.23 -67.35 49.20
C VAL A 11 20.88 -66.70 48.90
N LEU A 12 20.31 -65.98 49.87
CA LEU A 12 19.27 -64.98 49.62
C LEU A 12 19.85 -63.88 48.72
N LEU A 13 19.57 -63.96 47.42
CA LEU A 13 19.61 -62.80 46.53
C LEU A 13 18.26 -62.08 46.67
N PRO A 14 18.22 -60.75 46.95
CA PRO A 14 16.97 -60.02 46.82
C PRO A 14 16.52 -60.11 45.37
N ALA A 15 15.31 -60.60 45.14
CA ALA A 15 14.67 -60.48 43.84
C ALA A 15 14.61 -58.99 43.50
N VAL A 16 15.45 -58.54 42.57
CA VAL A 16 15.37 -57.19 42.02
C VAL A 16 14.06 -57.15 41.25
N GLY A 17 12.99 -56.67 41.89
CA GLY A 17 11.71 -56.48 41.23
C GLY A 17 11.91 -55.51 40.08
N PHE A 18 11.75 -55.96 38.85
CA PHE A 18 11.75 -55.07 37.69
C PHE A 18 10.56 -54.11 37.82
N SER A 19 10.82 -52.83 38.09
CA SER A 19 9.76 -51.84 38.26
C SER A 19 9.27 -51.33 36.91
N GLN A 20 7.99 -51.53 36.61
CA GLN A 20 7.30 -50.85 35.51
C GLN A 20 6.91 -49.45 35.97
N THR A 21 7.64 -48.45 35.50
CA THR A 21 7.48 -47.04 35.91
C THR A 21 7.33 -46.13 34.71
N TRP A 22 6.74 -44.97 34.92
CA TRP A 22 6.58 -43.93 33.92
C TRP A 22 6.69 -42.55 34.54
N THR A 23 6.79 -41.52 33.72
CA THR A 23 6.80 -40.12 34.17
C THR A 23 5.95 -39.25 33.26
N VAL A 24 5.32 -38.23 33.82
CA VAL A 24 4.65 -37.15 33.08
C VAL A 24 5.27 -35.80 33.45
N ARG A 25 5.52 -34.96 32.45
CA ARG A 25 6.12 -33.64 32.63
C ARG A 25 5.37 -32.59 31.80
N PRO A 26 4.83 -31.53 32.41
CA PRO A 26 4.34 -30.38 31.66
C PRO A 26 5.46 -29.74 30.84
N VAL A 27 5.15 -29.41 29.60
CA VAL A 27 6.09 -28.78 28.66
C VAL A 27 5.79 -27.28 28.63
N PRO A 28 6.70 -26.41 29.09
CA PRO A 28 6.57 -24.98 28.92
C PRO A 28 6.52 -24.60 27.43
N ALA A 29 5.76 -23.56 27.09
CA ALA A 29 5.83 -22.98 25.76
C ALA A 29 7.24 -22.46 25.45
N ALA A 30 7.56 -22.24 24.17
CA ALA A 30 8.87 -21.73 23.78
C ALA A 30 9.18 -20.38 24.47
N GLY A 31 10.32 -20.30 25.17
CA GLY A 31 10.72 -19.13 25.95
C GLY A 31 10.15 -19.08 27.39
N GLU A 32 9.27 -20.01 27.76
CA GLU A 32 8.80 -20.19 29.14
C GLU A 32 9.69 -21.19 29.91
N SER A 33 9.82 -20.98 31.22
CA SER A 33 10.47 -21.94 32.12
C SER A 33 9.48 -22.89 32.80
N VAL A 34 8.18 -22.57 32.79
CA VAL A 34 7.10 -23.34 33.43
C VAL A 34 5.88 -23.33 32.49
N ALA A 35 5.17 -24.46 32.40
CA ALA A 35 3.89 -24.52 31.68
C ALA A 35 2.85 -23.61 32.36
N ARG A 36 2.00 -22.94 31.56
CA ARG A 36 1.01 -21.99 32.08
C ARG A 36 -0.37 -22.27 31.52
N VAL A 37 -1.38 -22.15 32.37
CA VAL A 37 -2.81 -22.16 32.00
C VAL A 37 -3.42 -20.83 32.46
N VAL A 38 -4.16 -20.17 31.61
CA VAL A 38 -4.81 -18.89 31.96
C VAL A 38 -6.15 -19.18 32.64
N MET A 39 -6.45 -18.46 33.72
CA MET A 39 -7.74 -18.60 34.42
C MET A 39 -8.91 -18.20 33.52
N GLY A 40 -9.96 -19.02 33.51
CA GLY A 40 -11.20 -18.75 32.78
C GLY A 40 -11.04 -18.69 31.26
N ASP A 41 -9.88 -19.09 30.73
CA ASP A 41 -9.57 -19.09 29.30
C ASP A 41 -9.11 -20.50 28.88
N ALA A 42 -9.45 -20.88 27.65
CA ALA A 42 -8.95 -22.11 27.06
C ALA A 42 -7.42 -22.04 26.94
N SER A 43 -6.75 -23.10 27.39
CA SER A 43 -5.29 -23.24 27.32
C SER A 43 -4.94 -24.67 26.93
N ASP A 44 -3.91 -24.84 26.12
CA ASP A 44 -3.34 -26.14 25.80
C ASP A 44 -2.24 -26.48 26.83
N LEU A 45 -2.55 -27.41 27.74
CA LEU A 45 -1.58 -27.99 28.67
C LEU A 45 -0.88 -29.16 27.98
N VAL A 46 0.34 -28.92 27.51
CA VAL A 46 1.16 -29.93 26.84
C VAL A 46 1.93 -30.74 27.87
N VAL A 47 1.91 -32.07 27.74
CA VAL A 47 2.64 -32.99 28.63
C VAL A 47 3.46 -34.01 27.83
N ASP A 48 4.69 -34.24 28.27
CA ASP A 48 5.55 -35.33 27.80
C ASP A 48 5.41 -36.52 28.75
N VAL A 49 5.02 -37.67 28.20
CA VAL A 49 4.96 -38.96 28.88
C VAL A 49 6.15 -39.79 28.45
N THR A 50 6.91 -40.31 29.40
CA THR A 50 8.05 -41.20 29.13
C THR A 50 7.85 -42.53 29.83
N ASN A 51 8.03 -43.63 29.10
CA ASN A 51 8.13 -44.96 29.70
C ASN A 51 9.53 -45.13 30.31
N THR A 52 9.64 -45.11 31.63
CA THR A 52 10.91 -45.20 32.37
C THR A 52 11.15 -46.59 32.97
N SER A 53 10.40 -47.59 32.52
CA SER A 53 10.49 -48.95 33.03
C SER A 53 11.91 -49.51 32.95
N ALA A 54 12.32 -50.23 33.98
CA ALA A 54 13.58 -50.97 34.02
C ALA A 54 13.42 -52.44 33.59
N ALA A 55 12.19 -52.86 33.26
CA ALA A 55 11.90 -54.23 32.85
C ALA A 55 12.58 -54.59 31.52
N THR A 56 13.03 -55.84 31.41
CA THR A 56 13.72 -56.40 30.23
C THR A 56 12.80 -57.20 29.31
N LEU A 57 11.54 -57.40 29.69
CA LEU A 57 10.47 -57.96 28.83
C LEU A 57 9.86 -56.84 27.96
N ASP A 58 9.00 -57.17 26.99
CA ASP A 58 8.33 -56.21 26.09
C ASP A 58 7.37 -55.27 26.86
N ALA A 59 7.93 -54.31 27.59
CA ALA A 59 7.22 -53.34 28.41
C ALA A 59 6.77 -52.17 27.54
N ARG A 60 5.53 -52.24 27.03
CA ARG A 60 4.88 -51.16 26.27
C ARG A 60 3.95 -50.36 27.15
N LEU A 61 4.07 -49.04 27.08
CA LEU A 61 3.11 -48.12 27.67
C LEU A 61 2.20 -47.64 26.53
N SER A 62 1.02 -48.24 26.41
CA SER A 62 0.12 -48.04 25.27
C SER A 62 -1.21 -47.36 25.63
N GLU A 63 -1.40 -47.04 26.91
CA GLU A 63 -2.53 -46.27 27.40
C GLU A 63 -2.09 -45.34 28.53
N VAL A 64 -2.56 -44.08 28.50
CA VAL A 64 -2.38 -43.09 29.57
C VAL A 64 -3.68 -42.40 29.85
N SER A 65 -3.97 -42.18 31.13
CA SER A 65 -5.15 -41.45 31.57
C SER A 65 -4.74 -40.34 32.53
N PHE A 66 -5.20 -39.12 32.27
CA PHE A 66 -4.89 -37.92 33.05
C PHE A 66 -6.14 -37.41 33.73
N VAL A 67 -6.03 -37.09 35.03
CA VAL A 67 -7.11 -36.48 35.82
C VAL A 67 -6.67 -35.09 36.27
N LEU A 68 -7.43 -34.08 35.86
CA LEU A 68 -7.19 -32.68 36.24
C LEU A 68 -7.68 -32.38 37.66
N PRO A 69 -7.06 -31.40 38.35
CA PRO A 69 -7.49 -31.01 39.69
C PRO A 69 -8.88 -30.35 39.68
N ASP A 70 -9.51 -30.32 40.85
CA ASP A 70 -10.86 -29.77 41.02
C ASP A 70 -10.98 -28.32 40.49
N GLY A 71 -12.12 -28.04 39.85
CA GLY A 71 -12.43 -26.74 39.26
C GLY A 71 -11.91 -26.52 37.83
N TYR A 72 -11.02 -27.38 37.31
CA TYR A 72 -10.67 -27.35 35.89
C TYR A 72 -11.81 -27.89 35.03
N GLN A 73 -12.00 -27.29 33.86
CA GLN A 73 -12.83 -27.85 32.81
C GLN A 73 -11.93 -28.51 31.78
N LEU A 74 -12.24 -29.75 31.42
CA LEU A 74 -11.63 -30.44 30.30
C LEU A 74 -12.46 -30.15 29.05
N LEU A 75 -11.83 -29.56 28.04
CA LEU A 75 -12.46 -29.27 26.75
C LEU A 75 -12.25 -30.43 25.75
N GLY A 76 -11.13 -31.14 25.91
CA GLY A 76 -10.73 -32.26 25.07
C GLY A 76 -9.23 -32.46 25.10
N GLY A 77 -8.72 -33.16 24.09
CA GLY A 77 -7.29 -33.32 23.90
C GLY A 77 -6.97 -33.93 22.57
N LEU A 78 -5.70 -33.82 22.18
CA LEU A 78 -5.19 -34.44 20.96
C LEU A 78 -3.82 -35.06 21.28
N PRO A 79 -3.50 -36.22 20.70
CA PRO A 79 -2.10 -36.65 20.64
C PRO A 79 -1.33 -35.56 19.90
N ALA A 80 -0.10 -35.24 20.36
CA ALA A 80 0.68 -34.24 19.65
C ALA A 80 0.99 -34.70 18.22
N GLU A 81 1.12 -33.75 17.30
CA GLU A 81 1.37 -33.98 15.86
C GLU A 81 2.55 -34.94 15.59
N THR A 82 3.51 -35.03 16.53
CA THR A 82 4.68 -35.92 16.45
C THR A 82 4.39 -37.40 16.77
N ASN A 83 3.19 -37.76 17.24
CA ASN A 83 2.83 -39.12 17.65
C ASN A 83 1.44 -39.55 17.09
N PRO A 84 1.32 -39.78 15.77
CA PRO A 84 0.03 -40.04 15.12
C PRO A 84 -0.62 -41.37 15.52
N ASN A 85 0.12 -42.27 16.15
CA ASN A 85 -0.33 -43.61 16.53
C ASN A 85 -1.08 -43.65 17.88
N TRP A 86 -1.62 -42.52 18.32
CA TRP A 86 -2.41 -42.37 19.54
C TRP A 86 -3.75 -41.76 19.19
N LYS A 87 -4.78 -42.07 19.96
CA LYS A 87 -6.11 -41.44 19.88
C LYS A 87 -6.61 -41.10 21.27
N VAL A 88 -7.56 -40.18 21.36
CA VAL A 88 -8.39 -40.06 22.55
C VAL A 88 -9.38 -41.22 22.52
N GLU A 89 -9.32 -42.08 23.52
CA GLU A 89 -10.29 -43.17 23.67
C GLU A 89 -11.51 -42.73 24.46
N TYR A 90 -11.28 -41.96 25.53
CA TYR A 90 -12.31 -41.67 26.51
C TYR A 90 -12.11 -40.29 27.11
N ILE A 91 -13.21 -39.55 27.27
CA ILE A 91 -13.29 -38.29 28.00
C ILE A 91 -14.44 -38.38 28.98
N ASP A 92 -14.17 -38.01 30.23
CA ASP A 92 -15.18 -37.77 31.27
C ASP A 92 -14.99 -36.35 31.81
N ALA A 93 -15.94 -35.47 31.49
CA ALA A 93 -15.89 -34.08 31.92
C ALA A 93 -16.13 -33.90 33.43
N ASN A 94 -16.90 -34.79 34.07
CA ASN A 94 -17.22 -34.72 35.50
C ASN A 94 -16.03 -35.16 36.35
N GLU A 95 -15.38 -36.25 35.95
CA GLU A 95 -14.14 -36.69 36.58
C GLU A 95 -12.94 -35.85 36.12
N ARG A 96 -13.09 -35.03 35.07
CA ARG A 96 -12.04 -34.23 34.42
C ARG A 96 -10.90 -35.13 33.92
N ARG A 97 -11.29 -36.26 33.36
CA ARG A 97 -10.42 -37.35 32.92
C ARG A 97 -10.37 -37.42 31.41
N ILE A 98 -9.17 -37.60 30.87
CA ILE A 98 -8.97 -37.94 29.47
C ILE A 98 -7.99 -39.10 29.35
N THR A 99 -8.37 -40.09 28.54
CA THR A 99 -7.57 -41.29 28.28
C THR A 99 -7.13 -41.29 26.82
N PHE A 100 -5.83 -41.44 26.62
CA PHE A 100 -5.22 -41.67 25.32
C PHE A 100 -4.79 -43.13 25.20
N GLN A 101 -4.99 -43.69 24.02
CA GLN A 101 -4.71 -45.08 23.73
C GLN A 101 -4.02 -45.22 22.37
N SER A 102 -3.12 -46.20 22.25
CA SER A 102 -2.47 -46.54 20.98
C SER A 102 -3.51 -46.96 19.94
N THR A 103 -3.42 -46.42 18.72
CA THR A 103 -4.24 -46.85 17.59
C THR A 103 -3.76 -48.17 16.99
N LEU A 104 -2.50 -48.54 17.25
CA LEU A 104 -1.91 -49.82 16.85
C LEU A 104 -2.34 -50.95 17.79
N GLY A 105 -2.67 -52.10 17.21
CA GLY A 105 -3.16 -53.30 17.89
C GLY A 105 -2.09 -54.06 18.66
N CYS A 106 -2.52 -55.08 19.41
CA CYS A 106 -1.67 -55.80 20.36
C CYS A 106 -0.52 -56.60 19.75
N VAL A 107 -0.57 -56.89 18.45
CA VAL A 107 0.48 -57.62 17.74
C VAL A 107 1.28 -56.74 16.79
N ASP A 108 0.93 -55.45 16.70
CA ASP A 108 1.54 -54.51 15.77
C ASP A 108 2.87 -53.99 16.30
N ASN A 109 3.89 -53.96 15.44
CA ASN A 109 5.19 -53.41 15.80
C ASN A 109 5.10 -51.90 16.03
N GLY A 110 5.65 -51.43 17.15
CA GLY A 110 5.59 -50.02 17.54
C GLY A 110 4.34 -49.61 18.33
N ARG A 111 3.56 -50.57 18.85
CA ARG A 111 2.45 -50.30 19.78
C ARG A 111 2.95 -49.57 21.04
N GLY A 112 2.35 -48.41 21.31
CA GLY A 112 2.67 -47.60 22.49
C GLY A 112 4.14 -47.16 22.57
N LEU A 113 4.56 -46.72 23.75
CA LEU A 113 5.93 -46.31 24.03
C LEU A 113 6.78 -47.49 24.49
N ALA A 114 7.86 -47.77 23.77
CA ALA A 114 8.93 -48.62 24.25
C ALA A 114 9.66 -47.98 25.43
N ARG A 115 10.53 -48.75 26.09
CA ARG A 115 11.42 -48.25 27.14
C ARG A 115 12.19 -47.01 26.67
N ASN A 116 12.22 -45.99 27.53
CA ASN A 116 12.83 -44.68 27.32
C ASN A 116 12.27 -43.86 26.14
N GLN A 117 11.18 -44.31 25.51
CA GLN A 117 10.49 -43.50 24.51
C GLN A 117 9.53 -42.51 25.19
N THR A 118 9.38 -41.37 24.54
CA THR A 118 8.52 -40.27 24.98
C THR A 118 7.46 -40.00 23.92
N ALA A 119 6.20 -39.85 24.34
CA ALA A 119 5.15 -39.25 23.53
C ALA A 119 4.65 -37.97 24.19
N ARG A 120 4.16 -37.06 23.36
CA ARG A 120 3.60 -35.79 23.77
C ARG A 120 2.08 -35.81 23.59
N PHE A 121 1.38 -35.29 24.58
CA PHE A 121 -0.07 -35.18 24.60
C PHE A 121 -0.47 -33.74 24.90
N VAL A 122 -1.56 -33.29 24.28
CA VAL A 122 -2.14 -31.96 24.50
C VAL A 122 -3.48 -32.12 25.21
N LEU A 123 -3.60 -31.48 26.37
CA LEU A 123 -4.83 -31.40 27.15
C LEU A 123 -5.40 -30.00 26.96
N SER A 124 -6.54 -29.86 26.29
CA SER A 124 -7.20 -28.56 26.14
C SER A 124 -8.10 -28.33 27.36
N VAL A 125 -7.77 -27.32 28.17
CA VAL A 125 -8.35 -27.13 29.50
C VAL A 125 -8.73 -25.66 29.76
N VAL A 126 -9.63 -25.44 30.71
CA VAL A 126 -9.89 -24.11 31.29
C VAL A 126 -9.58 -24.18 32.78
N GLY A 127 -8.66 -23.35 33.24
CA GLY A 127 -8.36 -23.23 34.67
C GLY A 127 -9.47 -22.47 35.41
N PRO A 128 -9.78 -22.83 36.67
CA PRO A 128 -10.78 -22.10 37.45
C PRO A 128 -10.36 -20.64 37.67
N ALA A 129 -11.34 -19.73 37.57
CA ALA A 129 -11.16 -18.29 37.77
C ALA A 129 -11.55 -17.88 39.21
N ASP A 130 -10.89 -18.50 40.18
CA ASP A 130 -11.24 -18.44 41.61
C ASP A 130 -10.26 -17.65 42.48
N ARG A 131 -9.15 -17.15 41.90
CA ARG A 131 -8.06 -16.50 42.64
C ARG A 131 -7.77 -15.08 42.16
N SER A 132 -7.12 -14.31 43.01
CA SER A 132 -6.61 -12.97 42.72
C SER A 132 -5.16 -12.95 42.20
N ASN A 133 -4.37 -14.01 42.44
CA ASN A 133 -2.95 -14.14 42.05
C ASN A 133 -2.69 -15.47 41.33
N ASP A 134 -1.50 -15.61 40.73
CA ASP A 134 -1.07 -16.88 40.10
C ASP A 134 -0.99 -18.03 41.13
N SER A 135 -1.32 -19.25 40.70
CA SER A 135 -1.12 -20.49 41.47
C SER A 135 -0.02 -21.32 40.84
N ALA A 136 1.10 -21.51 41.53
CA ALA A 136 2.29 -22.23 41.01
C ALA A 136 2.36 -23.71 41.46
N THR A 137 1.29 -24.25 42.04
CA THR A 137 1.27 -25.59 42.65
C THR A 137 0.37 -26.58 41.90
N GLU A 138 -0.04 -26.24 40.69
CA GLU A 138 -1.03 -27.01 39.92
C GLU A 138 -0.43 -28.32 39.40
N ARG A 139 -1.12 -29.44 39.65
CA ARG A 139 -0.68 -30.79 39.30
C ARG A 139 -1.88 -31.66 38.94
N LEU A 140 -1.62 -32.71 38.17
CA LEU A 140 -2.59 -33.79 37.99
C LEU A 140 -2.88 -34.44 39.35
N VAL A 141 -4.01 -35.14 39.47
CA VAL A 141 -4.46 -35.72 40.75
C VAL A 141 -4.60 -37.24 40.69
N ALA A 142 -4.99 -37.82 41.83
CA ALA A 142 -5.27 -39.25 41.96
C ALA A 142 -6.30 -39.71 40.91
N GLY A 143 -6.09 -40.92 40.37
CA GLY A 143 -6.81 -41.42 39.20
C GLY A 143 -6.06 -41.23 37.87
N THR A 144 -4.97 -40.45 37.85
CA THR A 144 -4.01 -40.44 36.74
C THR A 144 -3.21 -41.75 36.72
N TYR A 145 -3.18 -42.47 35.60
CA TYR A 145 -2.48 -43.75 35.47
C TYR A 145 -1.92 -43.98 34.07
N ALA A 146 -1.05 -44.98 33.94
CA ALA A 146 -0.63 -45.52 32.66
C ALA A 146 -0.62 -47.05 32.74
N ARG A 147 -0.94 -47.70 31.62
CA ARG A 147 -0.93 -49.16 31.51
C ARG A 147 -0.54 -49.62 30.12
N ASP A 148 -0.27 -50.90 30.02
CA ASP A 148 -0.36 -51.61 28.76
C ASP A 148 -1.81 -52.05 28.54
N GLN A 149 -2.39 -51.65 27.41
CA GLN A 149 -3.78 -51.93 27.05
C GLN A 149 -4.03 -53.42 26.75
N CYS A 150 -2.98 -54.17 26.38
CA CYS A 150 -3.15 -55.51 25.82
C CYS A 150 -3.06 -56.61 26.85
N ASP A 151 -2.26 -56.43 27.89
CA ASP A 151 -2.16 -57.37 29.01
C ASP A 151 -2.67 -56.77 30.34
N GLY A 152 -3.04 -55.48 30.34
CA GLY A 152 -3.58 -54.78 31.51
C GLY A 152 -2.52 -54.37 32.54
N THR A 153 -1.22 -54.56 32.26
CA THR A 153 -0.18 -54.28 33.24
C THR A 153 -0.08 -52.80 33.55
N SER A 154 -0.19 -52.45 34.82
CA SER A 154 -0.18 -51.06 35.29
C SER A 154 1.24 -50.56 35.60
N TYR A 155 1.52 -49.31 35.20
CA TYR A 155 2.81 -48.68 35.45
C TYR A 155 2.71 -47.77 36.67
N THR A 156 3.67 -47.90 37.58
CA THR A 156 3.71 -47.15 38.84
C THR A 156 4.26 -45.74 38.61
N TYR A 157 3.55 -44.73 39.12
CA TYR A 157 4.01 -43.34 39.16
C TYR A 157 3.36 -42.60 40.33
N ASN A 158 4.15 -41.78 41.03
CA ASN A 158 3.63 -40.87 42.05
C ASN A 158 3.43 -39.49 41.42
N VAL A 159 2.16 -39.08 41.27
CA VAL A 159 1.79 -37.79 40.69
C VAL A 159 2.31 -36.60 41.51
N ALA A 160 2.56 -36.79 42.81
CA ALA A 160 3.21 -35.78 43.65
C ALA A 160 4.68 -35.50 43.27
N ASN A 161 5.28 -36.29 42.37
CA ASN A 161 6.62 -36.04 41.82
C ASN A 161 6.58 -35.26 40.48
N MET A 162 5.38 -35.03 39.92
CA MET A 162 5.20 -34.26 38.69
C MET A 162 5.58 -32.79 38.90
N PRO A 163 6.40 -32.16 38.02
CA PRO A 163 6.58 -30.71 38.05
C PRO A 163 5.23 -29.98 37.92
N ALA A 164 5.01 -28.97 38.76
CA ALA A 164 3.78 -28.18 38.71
C ALA A 164 3.75 -27.27 37.48
N TRP A 165 2.54 -27.00 36.96
CA TRP A 165 2.31 -25.86 36.07
C TRP A 165 1.80 -24.66 36.87
N THR A 166 1.77 -23.49 36.24
CA THR A 166 1.27 -22.26 36.85
C THR A 166 -0.09 -21.89 36.26
N ARG A 167 -1.10 -21.67 37.10
CA ARG A 167 -2.37 -21.06 36.69
C ARG A 167 -2.25 -19.54 36.83
N ALA A 168 -2.33 -18.81 35.72
CA ALA A 168 -2.07 -17.37 35.64
C ALA A 168 -3.36 -16.54 35.59
N VAL A 169 -3.39 -15.41 36.30
CA VAL A 169 -4.57 -14.51 36.32
C VAL A 169 -4.57 -13.46 35.20
N LEU A 170 -3.44 -13.24 34.53
CA LEU A 170 -3.35 -12.31 33.40
C LEU A 170 -3.29 -13.06 32.08
N ALA A 171 -4.06 -12.58 31.10
CA ALA A 171 -3.90 -12.94 29.70
C ALA A 171 -3.23 -11.77 28.96
N THR A 172 -2.41 -12.06 27.96
CA THR A 172 -1.76 -11.04 27.14
C THR A 172 -1.92 -11.38 25.66
N ASN A 173 -2.22 -10.36 24.85
CA ASN A 173 -2.16 -10.40 23.40
C ASN A 173 -1.30 -9.23 22.91
N VAL A 174 -0.51 -9.43 21.85
CA VAL A 174 0.36 -8.38 21.30
C VAL A 174 0.20 -8.28 19.79
N THR A 175 0.12 -7.06 19.29
CA THR A 175 0.20 -6.76 17.86
C THR A 175 1.37 -5.84 17.58
N LEU A 176 1.98 -6.00 16.40
CA LEU A 176 3.06 -5.15 15.91
C LEU A 176 2.54 -4.38 14.69
N LEU A 177 2.57 -3.04 14.74
CA LEU A 177 2.04 -2.19 13.69
C LEU A 177 3.01 -1.03 13.34
N PRO A 178 3.22 -0.70 12.05
CA PRO A 178 2.76 -1.47 10.90
C PRO A 178 3.53 -2.81 10.76
N ARG A 179 2.93 -3.77 10.05
CA ARG A 179 3.53 -5.11 9.79
C ARG A 179 4.47 -5.14 8.59
N VAL A 180 4.59 -4.04 7.86
CA VAL A 180 5.54 -3.84 6.76
C VAL A 180 6.34 -2.59 7.08
N LEU A 181 7.66 -2.72 7.14
CA LEU A 181 8.54 -1.72 7.77
C LEU A 181 9.78 -1.49 6.92
N ALA A 182 10.24 -0.24 6.86
CA ALA A 182 11.61 0.05 6.45
C ALA A 182 12.60 -0.32 7.57
N VAL A 183 13.85 -0.61 7.23
CA VAL A 183 14.93 -0.71 8.22
C VAL A 183 15.04 0.63 8.98
N ASN A 184 15.12 0.58 10.32
CA ASN A 184 15.03 1.72 11.22
C ASN A 184 13.67 2.47 11.21
N GLY A 185 12.66 1.92 10.55
CA GLY A 185 11.29 2.43 10.59
C GLY A 185 10.71 2.39 12.01
N ALA A 186 9.77 3.30 12.30
CA ALA A 186 9.04 3.26 13.56
C ALA A 186 8.00 2.13 13.53
N THR A 187 7.98 1.30 14.58
CA THR A 187 6.94 0.29 14.78
C THR A 187 6.48 0.31 16.23
N VAL A 188 5.26 -0.18 16.49
CA VAL A 188 4.63 -0.14 17.80
C VAL A 188 4.17 -1.55 18.15
N ALA A 189 4.66 -2.07 19.28
CA ALA A 189 4.07 -3.23 19.93
C ALA A 189 2.94 -2.75 20.86
N ARG A 190 1.71 -3.13 20.53
CA ARG A 190 0.52 -2.85 21.32
C ARG A 190 0.11 -4.09 22.08
N VAL A 191 0.11 -4.00 23.39
CA VAL A 191 -0.07 -5.13 24.29
C VAL A 191 -1.39 -4.97 25.05
N VAL A 192 -2.35 -5.85 24.79
CA VAL A 192 -3.63 -5.91 25.47
C VAL A 192 -3.51 -6.93 26.61
N VAL A 193 -3.71 -6.48 27.84
CA VAL A 193 -3.60 -7.31 29.04
C VAL A 193 -4.95 -7.39 29.72
N GLU A 194 -5.51 -8.58 29.83
CA GLU A 194 -6.80 -8.82 30.48
C GLU A 194 -6.61 -9.42 31.87
N ASN A 195 -7.36 -8.92 32.85
CA ASN A 195 -7.40 -9.49 34.19
C ASN A 195 -8.54 -10.52 34.31
N ARG A 196 -8.16 -11.78 34.49
CA ARG A 196 -9.05 -12.95 34.61
C ARG A 196 -9.22 -13.42 36.06
N GLY A 197 -8.58 -12.76 37.01
CA GLY A 197 -8.71 -13.07 38.43
C GLY A 197 -9.97 -12.44 39.07
N THR A 198 -10.08 -12.59 40.39
CA THR A 198 -11.23 -12.12 41.17
C THR A 198 -11.06 -10.74 41.81
N ALA A 199 -9.87 -10.11 41.68
CA ALA A 199 -9.57 -8.80 42.24
C ALA A 199 -8.83 -7.89 41.23
N ALA A 200 -8.92 -6.58 41.43
CA ALA A 200 -8.20 -5.61 40.60
C ALA A 200 -6.69 -5.70 40.84
N ILE A 201 -5.89 -5.51 39.78
CA ILE A 201 -4.43 -5.49 39.87
C ILE A 201 -3.97 -4.04 39.65
N ASN A 202 -3.44 -3.40 40.69
CA ASN A 202 -3.21 -1.95 40.71
C ASN A 202 -1.98 -1.50 39.91
N SER A 203 -1.01 -2.39 39.65
CA SER A 203 0.22 -2.06 38.95
C SER A 203 0.66 -3.22 38.05
N VAL A 204 0.14 -3.21 36.82
CA VAL A 204 0.56 -4.10 35.73
C VAL A 204 1.56 -3.34 34.86
N ALA A 205 2.70 -3.95 34.57
CA ALA A 205 3.71 -3.45 33.64
C ALA A 205 3.98 -4.48 32.53
N VAL A 206 4.64 -4.03 31.47
CA VAL A 206 5.00 -4.88 30.32
C VAL A 206 6.52 -4.88 30.13
N ASP A 207 7.08 -6.07 29.92
CA ASP A 207 8.50 -6.27 29.62
C ASP A 207 8.88 -5.57 28.30
N ASN A 208 10.17 -5.30 28.08
CA ASN A 208 10.61 -4.84 26.76
C ASN A 208 10.41 -5.99 25.75
N PRO A 209 9.73 -5.77 24.61
CA PRO A 209 9.55 -6.79 23.61
C PRO A 209 10.89 -7.32 23.10
N THR A 210 10.98 -8.64 22.99
CA THR A 210 12.13 -9.35 22.42
C THR A 210 11.79 -9.86 21.03
N SER A 211 12.79 -10.07 20.20
CA SER A 211 12.59 -10.66 18.87
C SER A 211 12.48 -12.20 18.96
N THR A 212 11.62 -12.79 18.14
CA THR A 212 11.57 -14.25 17.94
C THR A 212 12.53 -14.74 16.86
N THR A 213 13.19 -13.84 16.14
CA THR A 213 14.13 -14.12 15.03
C THR A 213 15.46 -13.40 15.25
N SER A 214 16.37 -13.46 14.27
CA SER A 214 17.64 -12.73 14.31
C SER A 214 17.50 -11.21 14.10
N VAL A 215 16.32 -10.71 13.72
CA VAL A 215 16.07 -9.28 13.48
C VAL A 215 15.96 -8.55 14.83
N PRO A 216 16.87 -7.63 15.20
CA PRO A 216 16.83 -7.00 16.51
C PRO A 216 15.74 -5.93 16.62
N LEU A 217 14.92 -6.02 17.68
CA LEU A 217 13.95 -4.98 18.07
C LEU A 217 14.53 -4.11 19.19
N THR A 218 14.71 -2.82 18.92
CA THR A 218 15.20 -1.85 19.93
C THR A 218 14.03 -1.09 20.53
N THR A 219 13.93 -1.03 21.86
CA THR A 219 12.88 -0.24 22.55
C THR A 219 13.28 1.23 22.61
N VAL A 220 12.43 2.09 22.04
CA VAL A 220 12.61 3.56 22.04
C VAL A 220 11.94 4.17 23.27
N SER A 221 10.69 3.80 23.53
CA SER A 221 9.93 4.22 24.71
C SER A 221 8.81 3.23 25.00
N LYS A 222 8.29 3.25 26.23
CA LYS A 222 7.15 2.42 26.62
C LYS A 222 6.28 3.08 27.68
N ASP A 223 5.03 2.66 27.73
CA ASP A 223 4.10 3.05 28.79
C ASP A 223 4.58 2.60 30.18
N GLY A 224 4.26 3.41 31.20
CA GLY A 224 4.40 3.03 32.60
C GLY A 224 3.36 1.99 33.04
N SER A 225 3.46 1.56 34.31
CA SER A 225 2.50 0.62 34.90
C SER A 225 1.09 1.20 35.01
N LYS A 226 0.06 0.36 34.84
CA LYS A 226 -1.36 0.77 34.90
C LYS A 226 -2.17 -0.20 35.77
N ALA A 227 -3.27 0.28 36.34
CA ALA A 227 -4.24 -0.59 37.00
C ALA A 227 -5.12 -1.31 35.98
N VAL A 228 -5.39 -2.60 36.20
CA VAL A 228 -6.31 -3.42 35.39
C VAL A 228 -7.36 -4.04 36.31
N ALA A 229 -8.57 -3.46 36.27
CA ALA A 229 -9.71 -3.94 37.05
C ALA A 229 -10.15 -5.35 36.62
N VAL A 230 -10.90 -6.04 37.49
CA VAL A 230 -11.46 -7.38 37.21
C VAL A 230 -12.27 -7.33 35.91
N ARG A 231 -12.01 -8.28 35.00
CA ARG A 231 -12.69 -8.40 33.69
C ARG A 231 -12.55 -7.18 32.78
N SER A 232 -11.60 -6.29 33.07
CA SER A 232 -11.20 -5.19 32.20
C SER A 232 -9.90 -5.53 31.46
N ALA A 233 -9.57 -4.70 30.48
CA ALA A 233 -8.30 -4.76 29.76
C ALA A 233 -7.47 -3.49 29.99
N GLY A 234 -6.15 -3.65 30.09
CA GLY A 234 -5.17 -2.58 29.98
C GLY A 234 -4.47 -2.63 28.62
N VAL A 235 -4.37 -1.49 27.93
CA VAL A 235 -3.63 -1.37 26.67
C VAL A 235 -2.31 -0.67 26.96
N PHE A 236 -1.19 -1.32 26.64
CA PHE A 236 0.16 -0.80 26.79
C PHE A 236 0.81 -0.62 25.43
N VAL A 237 1.51 0.49 25.27
CA VAL A 237 2.21 0.85 24.04
C VAL A 237 3.72 0.77 24.27
N VAL A 238 4.42 0.08 23.38
CA VAL A 238 5.88 0.06 23.32
C VAL A 238 6.33 0.47 21.93
N ASN A 239 7.02 1.62 21.83
CA ASN A 239 7.60 2.10 20.59
C ASN A 239 8.94 1.41 20.35
N LEU A 240 9.09 0.83 19.17
CA LEU A 240 10.19 -0.04 18.78
C LEU A 240 10.83 0.45 17.46
N ARG A 241 12.07 0.03 17.22
CA ARG A 241 12.76 0.14 15.92
C ARG A 241 13.48 -1.16 15.56
N PRO A 242 13.17 -1.78 14.40
CA PRO A 242 13.97 -2.86 13.87
C PRO A 242 15.24 -2.30 13.21
N THR A 243 16.40 -2.88 13.49
CA THR A 243 17.71 -2.36 13.03
C THR A 243 18.33 -3.16 11.88
N ALA A 244 17.69 -4.25 11.49
CA ALA A 244 18.09 -5.10 10.37
C ALA A 244 16.86 -5.49 9.54
N ALA A 245 17.09 -5.89 8.29
CA ALA A 245 16.05 -6.44 7.43
C ALA A 245 15.72 -7.90 7.79
N GLY A 246 14.51 -8.34 7.45
CA GLY A 246 14.01 -9.70 7.68
C GLY A 246 12.65 -9.75 8.39
N ALA A 247 12.08 -10.95 8.42
CA ALA A 247 10.86 -11.25 9.16
C ALA A 247 11.08 -11.29 10.68
N VAL A 248 10.17 -10.67 11.44
CA VAL A 248 10.27 -10.51 12.90
C VAL A 248 8.90 -10.57 13.57
N ALA A 249 8.81 -11.21 14.74
CA ALA A 249 7.68 -11.03 15.65
C ALA A 249 8.16 -10.51 17.00
N ALA A 250 7.31 -9.72 17.65
CA ALA A 250 7.56 -9.19 18.99
C ALA A 250 7.01 -10.18 20.03
N ARG A 251 7.90 -10.65 20.92
CA ARG A 251 7.57 -11.49 22.07
C ARG A 251 7.58 -10.65 23.35
N VAL A 252 6.48 -10.67 24.09
CA VAL A 252 6.30 -9.81 25.27
C VAL A 252 5.54 -10.50 26.39
N ARG A 253 5.73 -10.03 27.62
CA ARG A 253 5.04 -10.48 28.83
C ARG A 253 4.53 -9.30 29.65
N ALA A 254 3.34 -9.44 30.21
CA ALA A 254 2.83 -8.55 31.27
C ALA A 254 3.11 -9.13 32.66
N ARG A 255 3.46 -8.26 33.62
CA ARG A 255 3.83 -8.63 34.99
C ARG A 255 3.20 -7.71 36.03
N ALA A 256 2.94 -8.27 37.19
CA ALA A 256 2.68 -7.58 38.44
C ALA A 256 3.28 -8.38 39.61
N SER A 257 3.21 -7.85 40.83
CA SER A 257 3.72 -8.56 42.02
C SER A 257 3.01 -9.91 42.19
N GLY A 258 3.75 -11.02 42.05
CA GLY A 258 3.22 -12.38 42.17
C GLY A 258 2.33 -12.83 41.01
N VAL A 259 2.31 -12.10 39.89
CA VAL A 259 1.42 -12.36 38.76
C VAL A 259 2.20 -12.19 37.45
N ASN A 260 2.21 -13.22 36.61
CA ASN A 260 2.88 -13.20 35.31
C ASN A 260 1.96 -13.77 34.23
N ALA A 261 1.67 -12.98 33.21
CA ALA A 261 1.01 -13.49 32.02
C ALA A 261 1.92 -14.48 31.28
N PRO A 262 1.36 -15.44 30.53
CA PRO A 262 2.13 -16.18 29.52
C PRO A 262 2.78 -15.24 28.51
N LEU A 263 3.92 -15.63 27.94
CA LEU A 263 4.50 -14.95 26.79
C LEU A 263 3.52 -14.93 25.61
N ALA A 264 3.40 -13.76 24.99
CA ALA A 264 2.61 -13.55 23.79
C ALA A 264 3.53 -13.12 22.64
N ASP A 265 3.33 -13.73 21.48
CA ASP A 265 4.03 -13.41 20.24
C ASP A 265 3.10 -12.65 19.30
N SER A 266 3.60 -11.61 18.65
CA SER A 266 2.84 -10.88 17.64
C SER A 266 2.75 -11.68 16.33
N PRO A 267 1.81 -11.34 15.44
CA PRO A 267 1.96 -11.69 14.04
C PRO A 267 3.30 -11.20 13.48
N VAL A 268 3.84 -11.93 12.50
CA VAL A 268 5.10 -11.58 11.82
C VAL A 268 4.94 -10.23 11.11
N ALA A 269 5.94 -9.36 11.27
CA ALA A 269 6.18 -8.17 10.49
C ALA A 269 7.42 -8.38 9.62
N ASP A 270 7.45 -7.74 8.46
CA ASP A 270 8.55 -7.80 7.51
C ASP A 270 9.28 -6.44 7.44
N VAL A 271 10.62 -6.48 7.43
CA VAL A 271 11.48 -5.30 7.52
C VAL A 271 12.44 -5.27 6.33
N GLY A 272 12.41 -4.21 5.52
CA GLY A 272 13.20 -4.13 4.29
C GLY A 272 12.73 -3.04 3.33
N ASN A 273 13.14 -3.11 2.07
CA ASN A 273 12.72 -2.17 1.02
C ASN A 273 11.57 -2.71 0.16
N LEU A 274 11.50 -4.02 -0.04
CA LEU A 274 10.38 -4.73 -0.66
C LEU A 274 9.86 -5.71 0.39
N VAL A 275 8.78 -5.32 1.06
CA VAL A 275 8.28 -6.01 2.25
C VAL A 275 6.87 -6.51 2.01
N ALA A 276 6.48 -7.57 2.71
CA ALA A 276 5.15 -8.13 2.58
C ALA A 276 4.47 -8.44 3.92
N THR A 277 3.17 -8.59 3.88
CA THR A 277 2.38 -9.19 4.94
C THR A 277 1.36 -10.14 4.33
N ALA A 278 1.03 -11.20 5.06
CA ALA A 278 -0.04 -12.13 4.69
C ALA A 278 -1.11 -12.15 5.78
N ASP A 279 -2.37 -12.24 5.34
CA ASP A 279 -3.53 -12.48 6.21
C ASP A 279 -4.58 -13.34 5.51
N MET A 280 -5.52 -13.89 6.28
CA MET A 280 -6.64 -14.70 5.77
C MET A 280 -7.96 -14.30 6.41
N ASP A 281 -9.06 -14.49 5.69
CA ASP A 281 -10.42 -14.18 6.14
C ASP A 281 -10.99 -15.18 7.16
N VAL A 282 -10.57 -16.44 7.11
CA VAL A 282 -11.09 -17.51 7.97
C VAL A 282 -9.92 -18.24 8.64
N ALA A 283 -9.81 -18.11 9.96
CA ALA A 283 -8.88 -18.89 10.78
C ALA A 283 -9.52 -20.18 11.32
N ASP A 284 -10.81 -20.14 11.68
CA ASP A 284 -11.58 -21.30 12.12
C ASP A 284 -12.49 -21.78 10.97
N ALA A 285 -11.98 -22.73 10.21
CA ALA A 285 -12.66 -23.27 9.02
C ALA A 285 -13.36 -24.59 9.32
N PHE A 286 -14.50 -24.83 8.67
CA PHE A 286 -15.03 -26.18 8.54
C PHE A 286 -14.28 -26.93 7.43
N SER A 287 -14.23 -28.25 7.50
CA SER A 287 -13.68 -29.04 6.41
C SER A 287 -14.51 -28.82 5.14
N GLY A 288 -13.86 -28.39 4.06
CA GLY A 288 -14.48 -28.02 2.79
C GLY A 288 -14.72 -26.51 2.62
N ASP A 289 -14.49 -25.69 3.64
CA ASP A 289 -14.62 -24.24 3.52
C ASP A 289 -13.60 -23.65 2.53
N GLN A 290 -13.98 -22.55 1.88
CA GLN A 290 -13.06 -21.71 1.12
C GLN A 290 -12.50 -20.60 2.01
N VAL A 291 -11.17 -20.46 1.97
CA VAL A 291 -10.38 -19.45 2.68
C VAL A 291 -9.74 -18.53 1.63
N THR A 292 -9.89 -17.22 1.82
CA THR A 292 -9.22 -16.21 1.01
C THR A 292 -7.92 -15.80 1.70
N LEU A 293 -6.79 -16.02 1.03
CA LEU A 293 -5.48 -15.54 1.43
C LEU A 293 -5.18 -14.25 0.70
N ARG A 294 -4.76 -13.21 1.42
CA ARG A 294 -4.26 -11.96 0.85
C ARG A 294 -2.80 -11.74 1.26
N MET A 295 -1.96 -11.47 0.26
CA MET A 295 -0.62 -10.95 0.44
C MET A 295 -0.59 -9.49 0.04
N THR A 296 -0.18 -8.61 0.93
CA THR A 296 0.06 -7.19 0.65
C THR A 296 1.56 -6.95 0.59
N VAL A 297 2.03 -6.45 -0.55
CA VAL A 297 3.43 -6.12 -0.82
C VAL A 297 3.56 -4.60 -0.83
N PHE A 298 4.52 -4.07 -0.11
CA PHE A 298 4.76 -2.64 0.01
C PHE A 298 6.18 -2.28 -0.40
N ASN A 299 6.31 -1.24 -1.21
CA ASN A 299 7.59 -0.66 -1.56
C ASN A 299 7.96 0.42 -0.54
N ALA A 300 8.76 0.03 0.44
CA ALA A 300 9.27 0.93 1.49
C ALA A 300 10.47 1.77 1.02
N SER A 301 10.94 1.61 -0.23
CA SER A 301 11.95 2.49 -0.80
C SER A 301 11.42 3.91 -0.98
N THR A 302 12.27 4.90 -0.75
CA THR A 302 11.97 6.32 -1.02
C THR A 302 12.35 6.76 -2.44
N ALA A 303 13.00 5.90 -3.22
CA ALA A 303 13.57 6.28 -4.52
C ALA A 303 13.33 5.26 -5.63
N ASN A 304 13.30 3.97 -5.31
CA ASN A 304 13.30 2.91 -6.31
C ASN A 304 11.89 2.44 -6.63
N SER A 305 11.58 2.27 -7.91
CA SER A 305 10.42 1.49 -8.36
C SER A 305 10.86 0.04 -8.58
N TYR A 306 10.02 -0.91 -8.19
CA TYR A 306 10.18 -2.32 -8.59
C TYR A 306 9.32 -2.60 -9.80
N THR A 307 9.79 -3.46 -10.70
CA THR A 307 9.01 -3.93 -11.85
C THR A 307 8.80 -5.44 -11.77
N GLN A 308 7.83 -5.95 -12.52
CA GLN A 308 7.51 -7.39 -12.56
C GLN A 308 7.33 -7.98 -11.15
N VAL A 309 6.56 -7.29 -10.30
CA VAL A 309 6.30 -7.74 -8.93
C VAL A 309 5.29 -8.89 -9.00
N ARG A 310 5.70 -10.09 -8.57
CA ARG A 310 4.89 -11.31 -8.66
C ARG A 310 4.99 -12.12 -7.38
N PRO A 311 3.87 -12.63 -6.84
CA PRO A 311 3.93 -13.50 -5.69
C PRO A 311 4.34 -14.92 -6.13
N ARG A 312 5.09 -15.61 -5.30
CA ARG A 312 5.28 -17.07 -5.43
C ARG A 312 4.02 -17.78 -4.98
N ALA A 313 3.83 -19.02 -5.43
CA ALA A 313 2.78 -19.88 -4.93
C ALA A 313 2.92 -20.04 -3.40
N PRO A 314 1.88 -19.72 -2.60
CA PRO A 314 1.92 -19.89 -1.16
C PRO A 314 2.18 -21.35 -0.76
N VAL A 315 3.03 -21.54 0.25
CA VAL A 315 3.33 -22.84 0.84
C VAL A 315 2.38 -23.09 2.00
N LEU A 316 1.69 -24.23 1.99
CA LEU A 316 0.85 -24.68 3.10
C LEU A 316 1.72 -25.28 4.20
N LEU A 317 1.53 -24.83 5.42
CA LEU A 317 2.07 -25.40 6.65
C LEU A 317 0.92 -25.96 7.50
N GLY A 318 1.18 -27.01 8.27
CA GLY A 318 0.19 -27.67 9.12
C GLY A 318 -0.21 -29.05 8.60
N THR A 319 -1.30 -29.59 9.14
CA THR A 319 -1.75 -30.97 8.92
C THR A 319 -3.05 -31.09 8.11
N ALA A 320 -3.76 -29.97 7.92
CA ALA A 320 -4.88 -29.92 6.97
C ALA A 320 -4.37 -29.87 5.52
N THR A 321 -5.25 -30.15 4.57
CA THR A 321 -5.00 -29.96 3.13
C THR A 321 -5.63 -28.66 2.65
N ALA A 322 -5.04 -28.04 1.63
CA ALA A 322 -5.59 -26.85 0.97
C ALA A 322 -5.45 -27.00 -0.55
N ALA A 323 -6.56 -27.00 -1.26
CA ALA A 323 -6.60 -27.05 -2.72
C ALA A 323 -6.83 -25.65 -3.28
N LEU A 324 -6.00 -25.20 -4.24
CA LEU A 324 -6.16 -23.90 -4.89
C LEU A 324 -7.44 -23.91 -5.73
N VAL A 325 -8.34 -22.97 -5.45
CA VAL A 325 -9.58 -22.74 -6.23
C VAL A 325 -9.35 -21.66 -7.29
N ALA A 326 -8.70 -20.55 -6.92
CA ALA A 326 -8.37 -19.45 -7.83
C ALA A 326 -7.24 -18.57 -7.30
N GLY A 327 -6.60 -17.80 -8.19
CA GLY A 327 -5.52 -16.86 -7.88
C GLY A 327 -4.12 -17.39 -8.22
N PRO A 328 -3.07 -16.55 -8.14
CA PRO A 328 -3.09 -15.17 -7.63
C PRO A 328 -3.88 -14.23 -8.54
N SER A 329 -4.68 -13.34 -7.95
CA SER A 329 -5.31 -12.23 -8.65
C SER A 329 -4.86 -10.90 -8.03
N PRO A 330 -4.22 -10.00 -8.81
CA PRO A 330 -3.64 -10.22 -10.15
C PRO A 330 -2.49 -11.23 -10.13
N GLU A 331 -2.04 -11.72 -11.28
CA GLU A 331 -0.85 -12.59 -11.35
C GLU A 331 0.46 -11.80 -11.15
N SER A 332 0.47 -10.54 -11.58
CA SER A 332 1.63 -9.66 -11.48
C SER A 332 1.22 -8.19 -11.45
N VAL A 333 2.11 -7.36 -10.89
CA VAL A 333 2.06 -5.90 -11.02
C VAL A 333 3.28 -5.45 -11.82
N ALA A 334 3.03 -4.76 -12.94
CA ALA A 334 4.08 -4.36 -13.87
C ALA A 334 5.09 -3.41 -13.22
N GLN A 335 4.62 -2.47 -12.38
CA GLN A 335 5.44 -1.50 -11.67
C GLN A 335 4.84 -1.17 -10.29
N LEU A 336 5.69 -1.18 -9.26
CA LEU A 336 5.37 -0.80 -7.89
C LEU A 336 6.26 0.39 -7.48
N ALA A 337 5.68 1.60 -7.51
CA ALA A 337 6.39 2.85 -7.23
C ALA A 337 6.78 3.00 -5.74
N PRO A 338 7.74 3.89 -5.41
CA PRO A 338 8.05 4.27 -4.02
C PRO A 338 6.79 4.62 -3.22
N GLY A 339 6.60 3.98 -2.07
CA GLY A 339 5.45 4.21 -1.19
C GLY A 339 4.11 3.63 -1.66
N ALA A 340 4.08 2.89 -2.78
CA ALA A 340 2.90 2.18 -3.25
C ALA A 340 2.81 0.77 -2.65
N SER A 341 1.60 0.21 -2.63
CA SER A 341 1.36 -1.19 -2.30
C SER A 341 0.74 -1.95 -3.48
N ALA A 342 0.97 -3.26 -3.51
CA ALA A 342 0.29 -4.22 -4.38
C ALA A 342 -0.33 -5.30 -3.51
N GLN A 343 -1.48 -5.83 -3.94
CA GLN A 343 -2.13 -6.92 -3.24
C GLN A 343 -2.32 -8.10 -4.19
N PHE A 344 -2.17 -9.29 -3.65
CA PHE A 344 -2.34 -10.55 -4.36
C PHE A 344 -3.27 -11.44 -3.54
N THR A 345 -4.32 -11.96 -4.18
CA THR A 345 -5.32 -12.79 -3.51
C THR A 345 -5.38 -14.19 -4.10
N TRP A 346 -5.55 -15.18 -3.22
CA TRP A 346 -5.83 -16.56 -3.57
C TRP A 346 -7.06 -17.04 -2.82
N ARG A 347 -7.75 -18.01 -3.40
CA ARG A 347 -8.85 -18.72 -2.77
C ARG A 347 -8.47 -20.19 -2.68
N TYR A 348 -8.45 -20.74 -1.47
CA TYR A 348 -8.14 -22.14 -1.21
C TYR A 348 -9.35 -22.83 -0.59
N GLN A 349 -9.62 -24.07 -0.97
CA GLN A 349 -10.53 -24.94 -0.24
C GLN A 349 -9.72 -25.76 0.78
N VAL A 350 -9.97 -25.56 2.07
CA VAL A 350 -9.28 -26.27 3.14
C VAL A 350 -10.05 -27.49 3.60
N SER A 351 -9.39 -28.58 3.97
CA SER A 351 -10.03 -29.82 4.43
C SER A 351 -9.15 -30.56 5.44
N GLY A 352 -9.76 -31.28 6.37
CA GLY A 352 -9.02 -32.04 7.38
C GLY A 352 -9.91 -32.55 8.51
N ALA A 353 -9.33 -33.35 9.40
CA ALA A 353 -10.01 -33.76 10.63
C ALA A 353 -10.11 -32.59 11.62
N PRO A 354 -11.09 -32.58 12.53
CA PRO A 354 -11.16 -31.60 13.62
C PRO A 354 -9.83 -31.47 14.36
N GLY A 355 -9.38 -30.24 14.55
CA GLY A 355 -8.09 -29.89 15.17
C GLY A 355 -6.90 -29.83 14.19
N ALA A 356 -7.04 -30.29 12.94
CA ALA A 356 -5.99 -30.15 11.94
C ALA A 356 -5.67 -28.67 11.69
N SER A 357 -4.39 -28.32 11.68
CA SER A 357 -3.97 -26.92 11.53
C SER A 357 -3.62 -26.57 10.08
N TYR A 358 -3.80 -25.31 9.69
CA TYR A 358 -3.33 -24.77 8.43
C TYR A 358 -2.75 -23.37 8.61
N GLN A 359 -1.72 -23.03 7.85
CA GLN A 359 -1.13 -21.70 7.79
C GLN A 359 -0.48 -21.53 6.41
N PHE A 360 -0.61 -20.35 5.81
CA PHE A 360 0.03 -20.05 4.53
C PHE A 360 1.30 -19.25 4.74
N GLN A 361 2.39 -19.68 4.14
CA GLN A 361 3.62 -18.93 3.97
C GLN A 361 3.67 -18.35 2.56
N ALA A 362 3.85 -17.04 2.43
CA ALA A 362 3.88 -16.32 1.16
C ALA A 362 5.23 -15.60 0.97
N GLN A 363 5.59 -15.36 -0.29
CA GLN A 363 6.81 -14.67 -0.69
C GLN A 363 6.58 -13.96 -2.04
N VAL A 364 7.28 -12.85 -2.27
CA VAL A 364 7.17 -12.05 -3.49
C VAL A 364 8.53 -11.92 -4.16
N ASP A 365 8.56 -11.94 -5.49
CA ASP A 365 9.70 -11.57 -6.31
C ASP A 365 9.43 -10.27 -7.05
N GLY A 366 10.49 -9.53 -7.37
CA GLY A 366 10.44 -8.34 -8.20
C GLY A 366 11.75 -8.13 -8.95
N THR A 367 11.77 -7.11 -9.80
CA THR A 367 12.97 -6.68 -10.52
C THR A 367 13.33 -5.26 -10.09
N LEU A 368 14.59 -5.05 -9.74
CA LEU A 368 15.16 -3.75 -9.42
C LEU A 368 16.34 -3.50 -10.35
N ASN A 369 16.27 -2.44 -11.17
CA ASN A 369 17.34 -2.08 -12.11
C ASN A 369 17.78 -3.26 -13.01
N GLY A 370 16.82 -4.05 -13.50
CA GLY A 370 17.06 -5.22 -14.35
C GLY A 370 17.55 -6.48 -13.61
N SER A 371 17.77 -6.42 -12.30
CA SER A 371 18.18 -7.56 -11.48
C SER A 371 17.02 -8.12 -10.68
N ALA A 372 16.92 -9.45 -10.58
CA ALA A 372 15.90 -10.11 -9.76
C ALA A 372 16.16 -9.89 -8.26
N VAL A 373 15.11 -9.61 -7.51
CA VAL A 373 15.11 -9.43 -6.05
C VAL A 373 13.97 -10.26 -5.46
N ALA A 374 14.26 -11.01 -4.40
CA ALA A 374 13.25 -11.74 -3.63
C ALA A 374 12.97 -11.01 -2.32
N GLY A 375 11.70 -10.89 -1.95
CA GLY A 375 11.29 -10.47 -0.60
C GLY A 375 11.43 -11.60 0.41
N ASP A 376 11.23 -11.27 1.69
CA ASP A 376 11.27 -12.23 2.78
C ASP A 376 10.02 -13.14 2.81
N GLN A 377 10.14 -14.30 3.45
CA GLN A 377 9.01 -15.19 3.68
C GLN A 377 8.17 -14.70 4.85
N VAL A 378 6.87 -14.54 4.62
CA VAL A 378 5.91 -14.09 5.63
C VAL A 378 4.80 -15.10 5.81
N THR A 379 4.30 -15.24 7.04
CA THR A 379 3.22 -16.17 7.35
C THR A 379 1.93 -15.43 7.66
N ALA A 380 0.82 -15.94 7.14
CA ALA A 380 -0.51 -15.57 7.61
C ALA A 380 -0.74 -16.09 9.05
N ARG A 381 -1.88 -15.76 9.65
CA ARG A 381 -2.26 -16.32 10.96
C ARG A 381 -2.41 -17.84 10.88
N LYS A 382 -2.23 -18.55 11.99
CA LYS A 382 -2.47 -20.00 12.03
C LYS A 382 -3.96 -20.26 12.21
N GLY A 383 -4.56 -21.02 11.30
CA GLY A 383 -5.93 -21.50 11.36
C GLY A 383 -6.03 -22.98 11.76
N ARG A 384 -7.25 -23.44 12.03
CA ARG A 384 -7.58 -24.84 12.36
C ARG A 384 -8.91 -25.25 11.74
N ILE A 385 -9.03 -26.55 11.46
CA ILE A 385 -10.31 -27.17 11.14
C ILE A 385 -11.07 -27.37 12.46
N VAL A 386 -12.27 -26.82 12.55
CA VAL A 386 -13.11 -26.87 13.75
C VAL A 386 -14.44 -27.53 13.46
N GLU A 387 -15.15 -27.95 14.51
CA GLU A 387 -16.54 -28.43 14.42
C GLU A 387 -17.54 -27.35 14.82
N HIS A 388 -17.08 -26.33 15.53
CA HIS A 388 -17.89 -25.24 16.03
C HIS A 388 -17.14 -23.94 15.84
N ARG A 389 -17.82 -22.89 15.41
CA ARG A 389 -17.25 -21.55 15.38
C ARG A 389 -18.31 -20.50 15.67
N VAL A 390 -17.82 -19.31 16.00
CA VAL A 390 -18.65 -18.10 16.12
C VAL A 390 -18.21 -17.10 15.07
N ARG A 391 -19.17 -16.45 14.41
CA ARG A 391 -18.94 -15.31 13.52
C ARG A 391 -19.60 -14.07 14.11
N LEU A 392 -18.90 -12.95 14.05
CA LEU A 392 -19.46 -11.66 14.43
C LEU A 392 -20.08 -11.00 13.21
N SER A 393 -21.20 -10.30 13.38
CA SER A 393 -21.68 -9.39 12.33
C SER A 393 -20.74 -8.20 12.12
N GLN A 394 -19.82 -7.96 13.07
CA GLN A 394 -18.85 -6.87 13.08
C GLN A 394 -17.54 -7.39 13.70
N GLU A 395 -16.53 -7.65 12.88
CA GLU A 395 -15.18 -8.03 13.35
C GLU A 395 -14.30 -6.81 13.65
N THR A 396 -14.78 -5.64 13.29
CA THR A 396 -14.18 -4.35 13.61
C THR A 396 -15.27 -3.36 14.02
N MET A 397 -14.89 -2.33 14.77
CA MET A 397 -15.84 -1.37 15.32
C MET A 397 -15.22 0.01 15.48
N SER A 398 -15.86 1.03 14.92
CA SER A 398 -15.49 2.42 15.21
C SER A 398 -15.78 2.76 16.67
N THR A 399 -14.82 3.36 17.37
CA THR A 399 -15.06 3.83 18.75
C THR A 399 -16.02 5.01 18.83
N ALA A 400 -16.40 5.62 17.71
CA ALA A 400 -17.44 6.65 17.65
C ALA A 400 -18.85 6.08 17.51
N ALA A 401 -19.00 4.76 17.28
CA ALA A 401 -20.30 4.14 17.10
C ALA A 401 -21.06 4.04 18.44
N THR A 402 -22.38 4.23 18.39
CA THR A 402 -23.27 4.15 19.55
C THR A 402 -24.49 3.30 19.22
N SER A 403 -25.05 2.63 20.22
CA SER A 403 -26.28 1.83 20.08
C SER A 403 -26.19 0.73 19.00
N VAL A 404 -25.03 0.09 18.86
CA VAL A 404 -24.79 -0.94 17.84
C VAL A 404 -25.21 -2.30 18.37
N THR A 405 -26.01 -3.03 17.59
CA THR A 405 -26.34 -4.43 17.89
C THR A 405 -25.39 -5.36 17.17
N VAL A 406 -24.56 -6.08 17.94
CA VAL A 406 -23.63 -7.08 17.42
C VAL A 406 -24.27 -8.46 17.51
N ALA A 407 -24.26 -9.16 16.39
CA ALA A 407 -24.74 -10.52 16.28
C ALA A 407 -23.56 -11.51 16.39
N TYR A 408 -23.76 -12.55 17.20
CA TYR A 408 -22.85 -13.67 17.43
C TYR A 408 -23.51 -14.91 16.84
N THR A 409 -23.12 -15.28 15.64
CA THR A 409 -23.68 -16.44 14.94
C THR A 409 -22.83 -17.66 15.26
N VAL A 410 -23.38 -18.56 16.07
CA VAL A 410 -22.76 -19.86 16.40
C VAL A 410 -23.19 -20.86 15.35
N GLN A 411 -22.20 -21.51 14.74
CA GLN A 411 -22.41 -22.54 13.72
C GLN A 411 -22.01 -23.91 14.28
N ASN A 412 -22.90 -24.89 14.14
CA ASN A 412 -22.69 -26.25 14.63
C ASN A 412 -22.44 -27.22 13.46
N ARG A 413 -21.24 -27.79 13.41
CA ARG A 413 -20.85 -28.90 12.51
C ARG A 413 -20.33 -30.10 13.30
N GLY A 414 -20.48 -30.11 14.62
CA GLY A 414 -20.19 -31.25 15.46
C GLY A 414 -21.27 -32.33 15.35
N SER A 415 -21.15 -33.35 16.19
CA SER A 415 -22.03 -34.52 16.18
C SER A 415 -23.29 -34.41 17.04
N LEU A 416 -23.37 -33.40 17.92
CA LEU A 416 -24.47 -33.21 18.88
C LEU A 416 -25.06 -31.79 18.80
N PRO A 417 -26.36 -31.61 19.14
CA PRO A 417 -26.95 -30.28 19.27
C PRO A 417 -26.32 -29.44 20.39
N ILE A 418 -26.36 -28.12 20.26
CA ILE A 418 -25.90 -27.18 21.31
C ILE A 418 -27.10 -26.60 22.04
N TYR A 419 -27.21 -26.82 23.35
CA TYR A 419 -28.35 -26.37 24.16
C TYR A 419 -28.08 -25.08 24.95
N GLU A 420 -26.81 -24.79 25.26
CA GLU A 420 -26.41 -23.56 25.95
C GLU A 420 -25.35 -22.81 25.15
N VAL A 421 -25.49 -21.49 25.12
CA VAL A 421 -24.47 -20.58 24.59
C VAL A 421 -24.22 -19.49 25.63
N LYS A 422 -22.98 -19.38 26.12
CA LYS A 422 -22.58 -18.35 27.07
C LYS A 422 -21.54 -17.42 26.46
N LEU A 423 -21.89 -16.15 26.26
CA LEU A 423 -20.94 -15.10 25.93
C LEU A 423 -20.31 -14.56 27.22
N PHE A 424 -19.00 -14.71 27.39
CA PHE A 424 -18.30 -14.04 28.48
C PHE A 424 -18.26 -12.54 28.20
N LYS A 425 -18.44 -11.73 29.25
CA LYS A 425 -18.36 -10.28 29.11
C LYS A 425 -16.98 -9.92 28.51
N PRO A 426 -16.95 -9.28 27.33
CA PRO A 426 -15.72 -8.70 26.79
C PRO A 426 -15.16 -7.66 27.77
N ALA A 427 -13.96 -7.13 27.50
CA ALA A 427 -13.33 -6.13 28.36
C ALA A 427 -14.29 -4.97 28.69
N VAL A 428 -14.83 -4.96 29.91
CA VAL A 428 -16.04 -4.16 30.25
C VAL A 428 -15.79 -2.66 30.22
N ASN A 429 -14.53 -2.24 30.30
CA ASN A 429 -14.11 -0.85 30.17
C ASN A 429 -14.02 -0.38 28.70
N TYR A 430 -14.12 -1.27 27.72
CA TYR A 430 -14.12 -0.94 26.29
C TYR A 430 -15.44 -1.19 25.60
N PHE A 431 -16.24 -2.13 26.11
CA PHE A 431 -17.52 -2.55 25.53
C PHE A 431 -18.66 -2.27 26.51
N GLN A 432 -19.31 -1.11 26.35
CA GLN A 432 -20.44 -0.75 27.20
C GLN A 432 -21.72 -1.37 26.67
N VAL A 433 -22.34 -2.26 27.43
CA VAL A 433 -23.61 -2.91 27.05
C VAL A 433 -24.76 -1.94 27.36
N ALA A 434 -25.67 -1.78 26.40
CA ALA A 434 -26.85 -0.93 26.55
C ALA A 434 -27.80 -1.49 27.61
N ALA A 435 -28.68 -0.63 28.15
CA ALA A 435 -29.69 -1.05 29.13
C ALA A 435 -30.64 -2.14 28.60
N SER A 436 -30.85 -2.21 27.28
CA SER A 436 -31.60 -3.29 26.63
C SER A 436 -30.94 -4.66 26.76
N GLY A 437 -29.64 -4.71 27.07
CA GLY A 437 -28.92 -5.94 27.40
C GLY A 437 -28.84 -6.96 26.26
N PRO A 438 -28.65 -8.25 26.59
CA PRO A 438 -28.75 -9.33 25.62
C PRO A 438 -30.21 -9.52 25.15
N GLN A 439 -30.40 -9.81 23.87
CA GLN A 439 -31.74 -10.00 23.31
C GLN A 439 -32.17 -11.47 23.39
N ALA A 440 -33.45 -11.69 23.72
CA ALA A 440 -34.08 -13.01 23.60
C ALA A 440 -34.20 -13.42 22.12
N PHE A 441 -34.17 -14.72 21.85
CA PHE A 441 -34.19 -15.27 20.50
C PHE A 441 -35.02 -16.55 20.43
N GLY A 442 -36.17 -16.53 19.76
CA GLY A 442 -37.01 -17.72 19.61
C GLY A 442 -37.36 -18.35 20.97
N ASN A 443 -37.11 -19.65 21.12
CA ASN A 443 -37.28 -20.40 22.37
C ASN A 443 -36.05 -20.37 23.30
N TRP A 444 -35.04 -19.55 23.00
CA TRP A 444 -33.86 -19.41 23.85
C TRP A 444 -34.14 -18.42 24.99
N ILE A 445 -34.07 -18.93 26.21
CA ILE A 445 -34.19 -18.14 27.43
C ILE A 445 -32.83 -17.52 27.72
N VAL A 446 -32.80 -16.20 27.96
CA VAL A 446 -31.59 -15.47 28.27
C VAL A 446 -31.50 -15.12 29.75
N SER A 447 -30.35 -15.38 30.35
CA SER A 447 -29.99 -14.97 31.70
C SER A 447 -28.62 -14.27 31.70
N SER A 448 -28.31 -13.54 32.76
CA SER A 448 -27.03 -12.84 32.89
C SER A 448 -26.48 -13.01 34.29
N ASP A 449 -25.19 -13.26 34.40
CA ASP A 449 -24.48 -13.34 35.67
C ASP A 449 -23.33 -12.31 35.70
N ALA A 450 -22.48 -12.40 36.72
CA ALA A 450 -21.32 -11.54 36.79
C ALA A 450 -20.40 -11.73 35.56
N ALA A 451 -20.19 -12.97 35.12
CA ALA A 451 -19.20 -13.43 34.14
C ALA A 451 -19.63 -13.28 32.68
N GLY A 452 -20.92 -13.32 32.37
CA GLY A 452 -21.41 -13.42 31.00
C GLY A 452 -22.93 -13.34 30.85
N TYR A 453 -23.36 -13.60 29.62
CA TYR A 453 -24.75 -13.72 29.18
C TYR A 453 -24.96 -15.15 28.68
N LEU A 454 -25.96 -15.83 29.21
CA LEU A 454 -26.24 -17.24 28.95
C LEU A 454 -27.59 -17.35 28.23
N TRP A 455 -27.60 -18.03 27.09
CA TRP A 455 -28.81 -18.43 26.38
C TRP A 455 -28.97 -19.95 26.49
N GLU A 456 -30.17 -20.40 26.85
CA GLU A 456 -30.50 -21.82 27.02
C GLU A 456 -31.75 -22.17 26.22
N SER A 457 -31.76 -23.33 25.57
CA SER A 457 -32.90 -23.83 24.79
C SER A 457 -33.04 -25.34 24.92
N GLU A 458 -34.27 -25.84 25.01
CA GLU A 458 -34.57 -27.28 25.02
C GLU A 458 -34.36 -27.94 23.65
N THR A 459 -34.46 -27.18 22.55
CA THR A 459 -34.28 -27.72 21.19
C THR A 459 -32.85 -27.55 20.69
N GLY A 460 -32.14 -26.54 21.19
CA GLY A 460 -30.75 -26.25 20.84
C GLY A 460 -30.51 -25.86 19.38
N ILE A 461 -29.24 -25.72 19.01
CA ILE A 461 -28.76 -25.56 17.64
C ILE A 461 -28.53 -26.97 17.07
N PRO A 462 -29.31 -27.43 16.08
CA PRO A 462 -29.16 -28.78 15.55
C PRO A 462 -27.82 -28.95 14.84
N VAL A 463 -27.38 -30.20 14.66
CA VAL A 463 -26.21 -30.56 13.86
C VAL A 463 -26.39 -30.04 12.43
N GLY A 464 -25.37 -29.36 11.90
CA GLY A 464 -25.45 -28.68 10.60
C GLY A 464 -26.18 -27.34 10.63
N GLY A 465 -26.77 -26.95 11.76
CA GLY A 465 -27.48 -25.70 11.95
C GLY A 465 -26.60 -24.53 12.38
N GLU A 466 -27.24 -23.38 12.57
CA GLU A 466 -26.65 -22.18 13.16
C GLU A 466 -27.72 -21.38 13.92
N ALA A 467 -27.31 -20.61 14.92
CA ALA A 467 -28.17 -19.69 15.64
C ALA A 467 -27.44 -18.37 15.91
N THR A 468 -28.19 -17.27 16.01
CA THR A 468 -27.63 -15.92 16.11
C THR A 468 -28.11 -15.22 17.38
N PHE A 469 -27.18 -14.95 18.28
CA PHE A 469 -27.39 -14.28 19.56
C PHE A 469 -26.99 -12.81 19.45
N ARG A 470 -27.71 -11.90 20.11
CA ARG A 470 -27.50 -10.45 19.91
C ARG A 470 -27.27 -9.72 21.23
N ILE A 471 -26.27 -8.85 21.24
CA ILE A 471 -26.00 -7.86 22.31
C ILE A 471 -26.04 -6.46 21.69
N THR A 472 -26.77 -5.55 22.33
CA THR A 472 -26.69 -4.12 21.99
C THR A 472 -25.64 -3.45 22.88
N TYR A 473 -24.63 -2.83 22.25
CA TYR A 473 -23.63 -2.00 22.92
C TYR A 473 -24.05 -0.53 22.82
N SER A 474 -24.07 0.18 23.95
CA SER A 474 -24.39 1.62 23.99
C SER A 474 -23.24 2.47 23.47
N GLY A 475 -22.00 2.02 23.60
CA GLY A 475 -20.82 2.70 23.08
C GLY A 475 -19.54 1.91 23.30
N PHE A 476 -18.46 2.41 22.71
CA PHE A 476 -17.14 1.80 22.74
C PHE A 476 -16.12 2.83 23.20
N THR A 477 -15.22 2.45 24.12
CA THR A 477 -14.20 3.38 24.62
C THR A 477 -13.13 3.62 23.55
N GLY A 478 -12.77 4.89 23.36
CA GLY A 478 -11.75 5.32 22.39
C GLY A 478 -10.41 4.61 22.56
N VAL A 479 -9.81 4.21 21.44
CA VAL A 479 -8.45 3.68 21.36
C VAL A 479 -7.58 4.61 20.52
N LEU A 480 -6.29 4.70 20.87
CA LEU A 480 -5.34 5.58 20.17
C LEU A 480 -4.77 4.96 18.87
N ALA A 481 -4.95 3.66 18.66
CA ALA A 481 -4.77 2.97 17.38
C ALA A 481 -5.61 1.68 17.39
N ASP A 482 -5.77 1.05 16.23
CA ASP A 482 -6.54 -0.18 16.07
C ASP A 482 -6.10 -1.25 17.09
N THR A 483 -7.04 -1.75 17.87
CA THR A 483 -6.79 -2.63 19.02
C THR A 483 -7.76 -3.80 19.01
N ALA A 484 -7.22 -5.01 18.89
CA ALA A 484 -8.00 -6.25 18.87
C ALA A 484 -8.36 -6.72 20.28
N PHE A 485 -9.64 -7.05 20.49
CA PHE A 485 -10.18 -7.65 21.72
C PHE A 485 -10.83 -8.99 21.41
N ARG A 486 -10.69 -9.96 22.33
CA ARG A 486 -11.24 -11.30 22.16
C ARG A 486 -12.65 -11.40 22.75
N HIS A 487 -13.58 -11.92 21.94
CA HIS A 487 -14.94 -12.23 22.32
C HIS A 487 -15.07 -13.75 22.44
N ARG A 488 -15.29 -14.23 23.66
CA ARG A 488 -15.21 -15.65 23.99
C ARG A 488 -16.59 -16.19 24.30
N LEU A 489 -16.90 -17.35 23.74
CA LEU A 489 -18.13 -18.08 24.02
C LEU A 489 -17.80 -19.48 24.56
N GLU A 490 -18.68 -19.96 25.43
CA GLU A 490 -18.76 -21.36 25.83
C GLU A 490 -20.06 -21.95 25.30
N LEU A 491 -19.97 -23.15 24.73
CA LEU A 491 -21.11 -23.89 24.20
C LEU A 491 -21.27 -25.19 25.01
N ASN A 492 -22.51 -25.61 25.26
CA ASN A 492 -22.82 -26.87 25.94
C ASN A 492 -23.70 -27.77 25.08
N GLN A 493 -23.38 -29.06 25.02
CA GLN A 493 -24.12 -30.09 24.28
C GLN A 493 -24.98 -31.00 25.18
N GLY A 494 -24.88 -30.89 26.52
CA GLY A 494 -25.65 -31.72 27.43
C GLY A 494 -25.17 -31.64 28.89
N TRP A 495 -25.66 -32.56 29.74
CA TRP A 495 -25.32 -32.57 31.17
C TRP A 495 -23.90 -33.11 31.47
N ASN A 496 -23.37 -34.01 30.62
CA ASN A 496 -22.09 -34.69 30.86
C ASN A 496 -21.03 -34.45 29.76
N ASP A 497 -21.34 -33.67 28.73
CA ASP A 497 -20.43 -33.44 27.62
C ASP A 497 -19.37 -32.38 27.96
N PRO A 498 -18.15 -32.51 27.41
CA PRO A 498 -17.13 -31.48 27.52
C PRO A 498 -17.66 -30.12 27.02
N ARG A 499 -17.38 -29.07 27.78
CA ARG A 499 -17.68 -27.70 27.35
C ARG A 499 -16.84 -27.37 26.10
N ILE A 500 -17.42 -26.62 25.17
CA ILE A 500 -16.73 -26.20 23.94
C ILE A 500 -16.40 -24.72 24.05
N ARG A 501 -15.19 -24.33 23.66
CA ARG A 501 -14.76 -22.92 23.60
C ARG A 501 -14.60 -22.48 22.16
N VAL A 502 -15.28 -21.41 21.81
CA VAL A 502 -15.11 -20.72 20.53
C VAL A 502 -14.85 -19.25 20.80
N GLU A 503 -14.06 -18.60 19.95
CA GLU A 503 -13.79 -17.18 20.07
C GLU A 503 -13.83 -16.48 18.73
N ALA A 504 -14.07 -15.18 18.77
CA ALA A 504 -13.88 -14.27 17.66
C ALA A 504 -13.10 -13.04 18.14
N THR A 505 -12.51 -12.31 17.21
CA THR A 505 -11.84 -11.05 17.51
C THR A 505 -12.69 -9.90 17.02
N MET A 506 -12.84 -8.87 17.86
CA MET A 506 -13.34 -7.57 17.42
C MET A 506 -12.24 -6.52 17.59
N THR A 507 -11.87 -5.84 16.50
CA THR A 507 -10.88 -4.76 16.53
C THR A 507 -11.58 -3.41 16.70
N LEU A 508 -11.35 -2.74 17.83
CA LEU A 508 -11.75 -1.35 17.98
C LEU A 508 -10.81 -0.48 17.15
N LEU A 509 -11.38 0.33 16.27
CA LEU A 509 -10.64 1.18 15.36
C LEU A 509 -10.39 2.53 16.00
N ALA A 510 -9.17 3.06 15.82
CA ALA A 510 -8.95 4.46 16.14
C ALA A 510 -9.71 5.37 15.17
N VAL A 511 -10.05 6.56 15.66
CA VAL A 511 -10.74 7.59 14.87
C VAL A 511 -9.73 8.25 13.91
N THR A 512 -9.40 7.54 12.83
CA THR A 512 -8.50 8.00 11.77
C THR A 512 -9.09 7.63 10.41
N ALA A 513 -9.07 8.56 9.45
CA ALA A 513 -9.44 8.27 8.07
C ALA A 513 -8.38 7.38 7.41
N SER A 514 -8.79 6.57 6.43
CA SER A 514 -7.84 5.85 5.58
C SER A 514 -7.07 6.85 4.69
N PRO A 515 -5.83 6.58 4.27
CA PRO A 515 -5.16 7.43 3.28
C PRO A 515 -5.94 7.49 1.96
N ASP A 516 -5.81 8.59 1.20
CA ASP A 516 -6.35 8.70 -0.16
C ASP A 516 -5.61 7.81 -1.17
N VAL A 517 -6.25 7.54 -2.31
CA VAL A 517 -5.56 7.03 -3.50
C VAL A 517 -4.54 8.05 -4.01
N ALA A 518 -3.44 7.62 -4.63
CA ALA A 518 -2.44 8.53 -5.20
C ALA A 518 -2.50 8.59 -6.73
N ARG A 519 -1.93 9.68 -7.30
CA ARG A 519 -1.77 9.89 -8.76
C ARG A 519 -3.05 9.60 -9.56
N LEU A 520 -4.20 10.06 -9.07
CA LEU A 520 -5.48 9.91 -9.76
C LEU A 520 -5.48 10.71 -11.06
N THR A 521 -5.83 10.04 -12.15
CA THR A 521 -5.94 10.61 -13.49
C THR A 521 -7.16 10.04 -14.19
N GLY A 522 -7.53 10.60 -15.33
CA GLY A 522 -8.53 9.94 -16.18
C GLY A 522 -8.56 10.42 -17.61
N VAL A 523 -9.08 9.56 -18.50
CA VAL A 523 -9.10 9.80 -19.95
C VAL A 523 -10.53 9.73 -20.44
N ALA A 524 -11.05 10.85 -20.93
CA ALA A 524 -12.35 10.93 -21.58
C ALA A 524 -12.22 10.60 -23.06
N ARG A 525 -13.04 9.64 -23.53
CA ARG A 525 -13.13 9.20 -24.93
C ARG A 525 -14.60 9.18 -25.38
N ASP A 526 -14.84 8.61 -26.56
CA ASP A 526 -16.19 8.36 -27.05
C ASP A 526 -16.94 7.40 -26.11
N GLY A 527 -17.99 7.90 -25.46
CA GLY A 527 -18.88 7.12 -24.59
C GLY A 527 -18.24 6.53 -23.34
N SER A 528 -17.03 6.97 -22.95
CA SER A 528 -16.32 6.39 -21.82
C SER A 528 -15.36 7.35 -21.11
N VAL A 529 -15.16 7.11 -19.81
CA VAL A 529 -14.12 7.73 -19.00
C VAL A 529 -13.34 6.65 -18.26
N THR A 530 -12.05 6.51 -18.54
CA THR A 530 -11.17 5.59 -17.81
C THR A 530 -10.43 6.35 -16.72
N LEU A 531 -10.66 6.00 -15.45
CA LEU A 531 -9.95 6.50 -14.28
C LEU A 531 -8.81 5.55 -13.90
N THR A 532 -7.68 6.10 -13.46
CA THR A 532 -6.53 5.30 -12.99
C THR A 532 -5.93 5.94 -11.73
N TRP A 533 -5.56 5.14 -10.73
CA TRP A 533 -5.02 5.60 -9.45
C TRP A 533 -4.00 4.60 -8.88
N ASP A 534 -3.34 4.94 -7.76
CA ASP A 534 -2.57 3.99 -6.97
C ASP A 534 -3.21 3.75 -5.61
N ASN A 535 -3.17 2.50 -5.18
CA ASN A 535 -3.67 2.10 -3.88
C ASN A 535 -2.62 2.38 -2.79
N PRO A 536 -3.03 2.99 -1.65
CA PRO A 536 -2.14 3.24 -0.53
C PRO A 536 -1.85 1.95 0.25
N PHE A 537 -1.05 2.04 1.32
CA PHE A 537 -0.69 0.86 2.14
C PHE A 537 -1.89 0.25 2.88
N ASN A 538 -2.84 1.07 3.34
CA ASN A 538 -4.07 0.64 3.98
C ASN A 538 -5.21 0.66 2.95
N HIS A 539 -5.37 -0.45 2.23
CA HIS A 539 -6.33 -0.60 1.15
C HIS A 539 -7.12 -1.89 1.33
N GLY A 540 -8.43 -1.76 1.39
CA GLY A 540 -9.41 -2.84 1.32
C GLY A 540 -10.31 -2.73 0.09
N GLY A 541 -10.38 -1.56 -0.53
CA GLY A 541 -11.14 -1.34 -1.76
C GLY A 541 -11.20 0.14 -2.13
N THR A 542 -12.04 0.47 -3.10
CA THR A 542 -12.21 1.81 -3.64
C THR A 542 -13.68 2.11 -3.87
N LEU A 543 -14.07 3.36 -3.60
CA LEU A 543 -15.36 3.90 -3.97
C LEU A 543 -15.17 5.12 -4.88
N VAL A 544 -15.86 5.14 -6.03
CA VAL A 544 -15.83 6.25 -6.98
C VAL A 544 -17.18 6.96 -6.97
N LEU A 545 -17.16 8.23 -6.59
CA LEU A 545 -18.31 9.12 -6.74
C LEU A 545 -18.23 9.89 -8.05
N ARG A 546 -19.34 9.94 -8.77
CA ARG A 546 -19.53 10.69 -10.00
C ARG A 546 -20.69 11.66 -9.87
N ALA A 547 -20.44 12.93 -10.16
CA ALA A 547 -21.46 13.97 -10.26
C ALA A 547 -21.44 14.64 -11.65
N GLN A 548 -22.58 15.16 -12.09
CA GLN A 548 -22.70 15.91 -13.35
C GLN A 548 -22.50 17.40 -13.10
N GLY A 549 -21.64 18.06 -13.88
CA GLY A 549 -21.44 19.51 -13.90
C GLY A 549 -20.84 20.16 -12.64
N ALA A 550 -20.79 19.44 -11.52
CA ALA A 550 -20.30 19.93 -10.24
C ALA A 550 -19.51 18.84 -9.50
N THR A 551 -18.67 19.27 -8.57
CA THR A 551 -17.91 18.39 -7.68
C THR A 551 -18.83 17.59 -6.74
N PRO A 552 -18.55 16.30 -6.49
CA PRO A 552 -19.19 15.55 -5.40
C PRO A 552 -19.05 16.28 -4.05
N ASN A 553 -20.18 16.60 -3.41
CA ASN A 553 -20.24 17.47 -2.22
C ASN A 553 -20.43 16.73 -0.88
N ALA A 554 -20.56 15.41 -0.91
CA ALA A 554 -20.64 14.55 0.26
C ALA A 554 -19.53 13.51 0.21
N ALA A 555 -18.92 13.23 1.36
CA ALA A 555 -17.99 12.13 1.53
C ALA A 555 -18.75 10.89 2.06
N PRO A 556 -18.32 9.67 1.71
CA PRO A 556 -18.85 8.46 2.31
C PRO A 556 -18.58 8.42 3.82
N ALA A 557 -19.56 7.95 4.59
CA ALA A 557 -19.43 7.83 6.04
C ALA A 557 -18.59 6.60 6.39
N SER A 558 -17.64 6.75 7.32
CA SER A 558 -16.81 5.63 7.77
C SER A 558 -17.65 4.51 8.38
N GLY A 559 -17.37 3.26 8.01
CA GLY A 559 -18.08 2.06 8.47
C GLY A 559 -19.38 1.77 7.72
N VAL A 560 -19.75 2.57 6.72
CA VAL A 560 -20.93 2.34 5.87
C VAL A 560 -20.49 1.69 4.56
N ARG A 561 -21.12 0.57 4.20
CA ARG A 561 -20.97 -0.05 2.88
C ARG A 561 -21.93 0.62 1.88
N TYR A 562 -21.44 0.90 0.68
CA TYR A 562 -22.22 1.48 -0.42
C TYR A 562 -22.22 0.55 -1.63
N ALA A 563 -23.31 0.55 -2.41
CA ALA A 563 -23.44 -0.17 -3.66
C ALA A 563 -23.39 0.77 -4.87
N VAL A 564 -23.02 0.24 -6.04
CA VAL A 564 -23.11 0.99 -7.31
C VAL A 564 -24.56 1.43 -7.53
N GLY A 565 -24.74 2.72 -7.83
CA GLY A 565 -26.06 3.36 -7.97
C GLY A 565 -26.54 4.13 -6.74
N ASP A 566 -25.93 3.94 -5.57
CA ASP A 566 -26.28 4.71 -4.37
C ASP A 566 -26.04 6.21 -4.57
N VAL A 567 -26.85 7.04 -3.93
CA VAL A 567 -26.78 8.51 -4.02
C VAL A 567 -26.17 9.08 -2.75
N LEU A 568 -25.10 9.87 -2.90
CA LEU A 568 -24.45 10.61 -1.81
C LEU A 568 -24.37 12.08 -2.18
N GLY A 569 -25.16 12.92 -1.50
CA GLY A 569 -25.24 14.34 -1.82
C GLY A 569 -25.70 14.56 -3.27
N ASN A 570 -24.89 15.25 -4.08
CA ASN A 570 -25.13 15.47 -5.51
C ASN A 570 -24.54 14.38 -6.43
N ALA A 571 -23.91 13.35 -5.88
CA ALA A 571 -23.18 12.33 -6.64
C ALA A 571 -23.84 10.95 -6.56
N THR A 572 -23.49 10.11 -7.54
CA THR A 572 -23.84 8.68 -7.59
C THR A 572 -22.58 7.83 -7.42
N VAL A 573 -22.68 6.69 -6.75
CA VAL A 573 -21.60 5.69 -6.70
C VAL A 573 -21.50 5.02 -8.07
N ALA A 574 -20.44 5.34 -8.82
CA ALA A 574 -20.17 4.78 -10.14
C ALA A 574 -19.39 3.45 -10.07
N TYR A 575 -18.62 3.26 -9.01
CA TYR A 575 -17.82 2.07 -8.76
C TYR A 575 -17.64 1.86 -7.25
N ALA A 576 -17.70 0.61 -6.83
CA ALA A 576 -17.38 0.17 -5.48
C ALA A 576 -16.80 -1.26 -5.56
N ASP A 577 -15.68 -1.50 -4.90
CA ASP A 577 -15.08 -2.82 -4.75
C ASP A 577 -14.52 -3.03 -3.34
N GLU A 578 -14.26 -4.30 -3.01
CA GLU A 578 -13.84 -4.75 -1.69
C GLU A 578 -12.90 -5.95 -1.81
N PHE A 579 -11.97 -6.08 -0.86
CA PHE A 579 -10.86 -7.03 -0.89
C PHE A 579 -10.18 -7.12 -2.26
N SER A 580 -9.99 -5.96 -2.89
CA SER A 580 -9.56 -5.82 -4.28
C SER A 580 -8.23 -5.11 -4.37
N SER A 581 -7.54 -5.31 -5.49
CA SER A 581 -6.31 -4.59 -5.85
C SER A 581 -6.52 -3.68 -7.06
N ALA A 582 -7.77 -3.44 -7.46
CA ALA A 582 -8.07 -2.66 -8.65
C ALA A 582 -7.50 -1.24 -8.51
N SER A 583 -6.86 -0.78 -9.58
CA SER A 583 -6.22 0.53 -9.64
C SER A 583 -6.72 1.34 -10.84
N SER A 584 -7.81 0.88 -11.45
CA SER A 584 -8.43 1.50 -12.63
C SER A 584 -9.89 1.09 -12.74
N PHE A 585 -10.70 2.00 -13.30
CA PHE A 585 -12.11 1.76 -13.60
C PHE A 585 -12.48 2.48 -14.90
N THR A 586 -13.22 1.82 -15.79
CA THR A 586 -13.79 2.47 -16.99
C THR A 586 -15.29 2.64 -16.82
N ASP A 587 -15.70 3.90 -16.68
CA ASP A 587 -17.10 4.29 -16.64
C ASP A 587 -17.66 4.38 -18.06
N THR A 588 -18.58 3.48 -18.39
CA THR A 588 -19.34 3.47 -19.65
C THR A 588 -20.78 3.96 -19.49
N ALA A 589 -21.19 4.30 -18.26
CA ALA A 589 -22.51 4.85 -17.95
C ALA A 589 -22.53 6.39 -18.09
N VAL A 590 -21.77 6.91 -19.05
CA VAL A 590 -21.59 8.34 -19.33
C VAL A 590 -22.14 8.71 -20.70
N THR A 591 -22.58 9.95 -20.83
CA THR A 591 -23.13 10.49 -22.08
C THR A 591 -22.15 11.48 -22.71
N ASN A 592 -21.89 11.32 -24.00
CA ASN A 592 -21.08 12.27 -24.77
C ASN A 592 -21.67 13.69 -24.68
N GLY A 593 -20.80 14.68 -24.44
CA GLY A 593 -21.16 16.09 -24.29
C GLY A 593 -21.51 16.50 -22.85
N THR A 594 -21.75 15.56 -21.94
CA THR A 594 -21.97 15.85 -20.52
C THR A 594 -20.63 15.92 -19.79
N THR A 595 -20.43 16.96 -18.97
CA THR A 595 -19.26 17.06 -18.09
C THR A 595 -19.52 16.37 -16.76
N TYR A 596 -18.62 15.47 -16.38
CA TYR A 596 -18.63 14.75 -15.12
C TYR A 596 -17.44 15.18 -14.24
N VAL A 597 -17.63 15.14 -12.93
CA VAL A 597 -16.56 15.30 -11.94
C VAL A 597 -16.53 14.06 -11.06
N TYR A 598 -15.33 13.46 -10.95
CA TYR A 598 -15.09 12.26 -10.17
C TYR A 598 -14.29 12.55 -8.90
N ARG A 599 -14.62 11.83 -7.82
CA ARG A 599 -13.77 11.66 -6.64
C ARG A 599 -13.58 10.18 -6.36
N VAL A 600 -12.37 9.80 -6.03
CA VAL A 600 -12.00 8.41 -5.74
C VAL A 600 -11.55 8.32 -4.29
N PHE A 601 -12.23 7.45 -3.55
CA PHE A 601 -12.02 7.23 -2.13
C PHE A 601 -11.41 5.85 -1.96
N ASN A 602 -10.21 5.79 -1.41
CA ASN A 602 -9.70 4.54 -0.88
C ASN A 602 -10.54 4.16 0.36
N ALA A 603 -10.91 2.89 0.47
CA ALA A 603 -11.49 2.31 1.67
C ALA A 603 -10.49 1.29 2.22
N ASP A 604 -10.35 1.20 3.54
CA ASP A 604 -9.76 0.00 4.14
C ASP A 604 -10.80 -1.11 4.33
N ASP A 605 -10.38 -2.24 4.90
CA ASP A 605 -11.24 -3.41 5.09
C ASP A 605 -12.44 -3.13 6.02
N GLU A 606 -12.37 -2.03 6.77
CA GLU A 606 -13.42 -1.60 7.70
C GLU A 606 -14.29 -0.48 7.14
N PHE A 607 -14.17 -0.17 5.84
CA PHE A 607 -14.88 0.93 5.20
C PHE A 607 -14.57 2.29 5.85
N ARG A 608 -13.37 2.49 6.39
CA ARG A 608 -12.88 3.84 6.64
C ARG A 608 -12.44 4.39 5.30
N TYR A 609 -13.14 5.41 4.84
CA TYR A 609 -12.82 6.06 3.58
C TYR A 609 -11.76 7.12 3.79
N GLY A 610 -10.90 7.29 2.80
CA GLY A 610 -10.07 8.48 2.69
C GLY A 610 -10.92 9.73 2.49
N PRO A 611 -10.33 10.93 2.65
CA PRO A 611 -11.08 12.17 2.47
C PRO A 611 -11.49 12.45 1.01
N GLY A 612 -10.91 11.76 0.02
CA GLY A 612 -11.20 11.92 -1.40
C GLY A 612 -10.64 13.22 -1.98
N ASN A 613 -9.49 13.67 -1.48
CA ASN A 613 -8.86 14.95 -1.84
C ASN A 613 -7.80 14.81 -2.95
N GLN A 614 -7.82 13.72 -3.71
CA GLN A 614 -6.85 13.48 -4.78
C GLN A 614 -7.55 13.52 -6.15
N PRO A 615 -7.02 14.30 -7.12
CA PRO A 615 -5.98 15.32 -6.96
C PRO A 615 -6.44 16.44 -6.00
N THR A 616 -5.52 17.28 -5.48
CA THR A 616 -5.83 18.34 -4.50
C THR A 616 -6.81 19.42 -4.98
N SER A 617 -7.27 19.33 -6.23
CA SER A 617 -8.40 20.10 -6.71
C SER A 617 -9.73 19.54 -6.18
N GLN A 618 -10.84 20.17 -6.56
CA GLN A 618 -12.15 19.72 -6.12
C GLN A 618 -12.60 18.39 -6.77
N GLY A 619 -11.85 17.83 -7.72
CA GLY A 619 -12.09 16.52 -8.34
C GLY A 619 -11.52 16.41 -9.75
N LEU A 620 -11.68 15.24 -10.38
CA LEU A 620 -11.22 14.99 -11.74
C LEU A 620 -12.33 15.30 -12.76
N LEU A 621 -12.10 16.27 -13.65
CA LEU A 621 -13.08 16.69 -14.65
C LEU A 621 -12.92 15.90 -15.96
N ALA A 622 -14.03 15.41 -16.50
CA ALA A 622 -14.06 14.64 -17.75
C ALA A 622 -15.32 14.98 -18.57
N THR A 623 -15.13 15.24 -19.86
CA THR A 623 -16.23 15.46 -20.82
C THR A 623 -16.03 14.52 -22.00
N PRO A 624 -16.59 13.30 -21.97
CA PRO A 624 -16.53 12.39 -23.12
C PRO A 624 -17.19 13.02 -24.34
N ARG A 625 -16.64 12.77 -25.53
CA ARG A 625 -17.11 13.35 -26.80
C ARG A 625 -17.06 12.30 -27.89
N ALA A 626 -18.06 12.32 -28.77
CA ALA A 626 -18.09 11.44 -29.93
C ALA A 626 -16.90 11.75 -30.84
N ARG A 627 -16.25 10.73 -31.41
CA ARG A 627 -15.05 10.88 -32.23
C ARG A 627 -15.39 11.33 -33.67
N VAL A 628 -15.92 12.54 -33.79
CA VAL A 628 -16.33 13.19 -35.04
C VAL A 628 -15.58 14.52 -35.26
N ALA A 629 -15.65 15.08 -36.46
CA ALA A 629 -15.00 16.36 -36.79
C ALA A 629 -15.40 17.48 -35.81
N GLY A 630 -14.43 18.33 -35.44
CA GLY A 630 -14.62 19.43 -34.48
C GLY A 630 -14.63 19.03 -33.00
N ASN A 631 -14.75 17.73 -32.67
CA ASN A 631 -14.63 17.23 -31.30
C ASN A 631 -13.20 16.80 -30.98
N PRO A 632 -12.81 16.81 -29.68
CA PRO A 632 -11.55 16.18 -29.28
C PRO A 632 -11.60 14.66 -29.52
N LEU A 633 -10.47 14.10 -29.95
CA LEU A 633 -10.27 12.65 -30.05
C LEU A 633 -10.28 12.01 -28.66
N TRP A 634 -9.70 12.71 -27.69
CA TRP A 634 -9.66 12.35 -26.28
C TRP A 634 -9.24 13.58 -25.46
N CYS A 635 -9.53 13.55 -24.15
CA CYS A 635 -8.99 14.50 -23.18
C CYS A 635 -8.48 13.75 -21.95
N TYR A 636 -7.18 13.88 -21.67
CA TYR A 636 -6.49 13.36 -20.48
C TYR A 636 -6.55 14.39 -19.35
N SER A 637 -7.05 14.01 -18.19
CA SER A 637 -7.29 14.87 -17.04
C SER A 637 -6.36 14.53 -15.89
N VAL A 638 -5.78 15.57 -15.28
CA VAL A 638 -4.92 15.49 -14.09
C VAL A 638 -5.48 16.30 -12.91
N GLY A 639 -6.62 16.98 -13.12
CA GLY A 639 -7.33 17.79 -12.13
C GLY A 639 -6.61 19.06 -11.67
N LEU A 640 -5.41 19.36 -12.14
CA LEU A 640 -4.66 20.59 -11.87
C LEU A 640 -4.21 21.23 -13.17
N SER A 641 -4.03 22.55 -13.18
CA SER A 641 -3.64 23.30 -14.39
C SER A 641 -2.51 22.64 -15.19
N SER A 642 -2.74 22.49 -16.49
CA SER A 642 -1.85 21.80 -17.44
C SER A 642 -1.43 22.71 -18.59
N LEU A 643 -1.39 24.02 -18.36
CA LEU A 643 -1.18 25.06 -19.38
C LEU A 643 0.19 25.04 -20.08
N LEU A 644 1.16 24.29 -19.54
CA LEU A 644 2.47 24.16 -20.17
C LEU A 644 2.33 23.47 -21.53
N GLN A 645 3.04 24.01 -22.53
CA GLN A 645 2.98 23.50 -23.90
C GLN A 645 3.36 22.02 -23.93
N PRO A 646 2.48 21.12 -24.42
CA PRO A 646 2.81 19.72 -24.62
C PRO A 646 3.95 19.53 -25.63
N VAL A 647 4.71 18.46 -25.51
CA VAL A 647 5.81 18.10 -26.44
C VAL A 647 5.60 16.69 -26.95
N THR A 648 5.78 16.47 -28.25
CA THR A 648 5.46 15.20 -28.91
C THR A 648 6.71 14.42 -29.29
N GLU A 649 6.66 13.11 -29.06
CA GLU A 649 7.41 12.13 -29.84
C GLU A 649 6.52 11.71 -31.00
N LEU A 650 6.90 12.10 -32.21
CA LEU A 650 6.05 12.02 -33.39
C LEU A 650 5.53 10.59 -33.64
N GLY A 651 4.21 10.46 -33.71
CA GLY A 651 3.48 9.21 -33.96
C GLY A 651 3.43 8.25 -32.78
N VAL A 652 4.03 8.59 -31.63
CA VAL A 652 4.26 7.66 -30.53
C VAL A 652 3.66 8.16 -29.22
N GLY A 653 3.89 9.42 -28.85
CA GLY A 653 3.46 9.92 -27.55
C GLY A 653 3.48 11.43 -27.41
N ILE A 654 2.77 11.89 -26.39
CA ILE A 654 2.66 13.29 -26.01
C ILE A 654 2.99 13.44 -24.52
N PHE A 655 3.79 14.45 -24.21
CA PHE A 655 4.33 14.68 -22.88
C PHE A 655 4.03 16.10 -22.42
N SER A 656 3.73 16.24 -21.14
CA SER A 656 3.55 17.56 -20.51
C SER A 656 3.89 17.47 -19.03
N SER A 657 3.67 18.56 -18.32
CA SER A 657 3.76 18.58 -16.87
C SER A 657 2.62 19.38 -16.28
N PHE A 658 2.25 19.00 -15.06
CA PHE A 658 1.33 19.74 -14.22
C PHE A 658 1.91 19.77 -12.81
N ASN A 659 1.75 20.88 -12.10
CA ASN A 659 2.26 21.02 -10.74
C ASN A 659 3.74 20.55 -10.62
N ASP A 660 3.99 19.47 -9.89
CA ASP A 660 5.29 18.84 -9.64
C ASP A 660 5.47 17.52 -10.39
N SER A 661 4.68 17.24 -11.44
CA SER A 661 4.64 15.93 -12.08
C SER A 661 4.76 16.01 -13.61
N VAL A 662 5.54 15.08 -14.18
CA VAL A 662 5.64 14.84 -15.63
C VAL A 662 4.59 13.79 -16.02
N VAL A 663 3.90 14.01 -17.13
CA VAL A 663 2.90 13.08 -17.70
C VAL A 663 3.26 12.68 -19.12
N GLY A 664 2.90 11.44 -19.48
CA GLY A 664 3.01 10.90 -20.83
C GLY A 664 1.75 10.16 -21.23
N SER A 665 1.21 10.47 -22.40
CA SER A 665 0.06 9.78 -22.99
C SER A 665 0.43 9.15 -24.33
N LEU A 666 -0.21 8.03 -24.66
CA LEU A 666 -0.02 7.34 -25.93
C LEU A 666 -0.67 8.10 -27.08
N THR A 667 0.02 8.16 -28.21
CA THR A 667 -0.57 8.51 -29.50
C THR A 667 -0.84 7.20 -30.23
N ASN A 668 -2.11 6.75 -30.27
CA ASN A 668 -2.48 5.50 -30.95
C ASN A 668 -3.55 5.77 -32.01
N THR A 669 -3.16 5.72 -33.28
CA THR A 669 -4.09 5.90 -34.41
C THR A 669 -4.80 4.61 -34.80
N VAL A 670 -4.26 3.45 -34.43
CA VAL A 670 -4.76 2.12 -34.81
C VAL A 670 -5.87 1.66 -33.88
N ASN A 671 -5.68 1.80 -32.56
CA ASN A 671 -6.67 1.43 -31.55
C ASN A 671 -7.22 2.67 -30.81
N PRO A 672 -8.41 3.16 -31.17
CA PRO A 672 -9.00 4.34 -30.53
C PRO A 672 -9.26 4.21 -29.03
N SER A 673 -9.41 3.00 -28.48
CA SER A 673 -9.63 2.81 -27.04
C SER A 673 -8.36 2.99 -26.20
N GLU A 674 -7.19 2.89 -26.82
CA GLU A 674 -5.88 3.13 -26.19
C GLU A 674 -5.34 4.53 -26.46
N ASP A 675 -5.92 5.25 -27.42
CA ASP A 675 -5.50 6.60 -27.78
C ASP A 675 -5.64 7.54 -26.57
N GLY A 676 -4.59 8.30 -26.25
CA GLY A 676 -4.57 9.17 -25.06
C GLY A 676 -4.46 8.43 -23.72
N ALA A 677 -4.35 7.09 -23.70
CA ALA A 677 -4.11 6.34 -22.47
C ALA A 677 -2.76 6.73 -21.85
N GLU A 678 -2.59 6.45 -20.57
CA GLU A 678 -1.29 6.65 -19.91
C GLU A 678 -0.21 5.81 -20.59
N ARG A 679 0.86 6.49 -21.01
CA ARG A 679 2.09 5.82 -21.44
C ARG A 679 2.92 5.39 -20.24
N PHE A 680 2.94 6.23 -19.21
CA PHE A 680 3.46 5.94 -17.88
C PHE A 680 2.66 6.71 -16.83
N ARG A 681 2.62 6.21 -15.59
CA ARG A 681 1.97 6.91 -14.47
C ARG A 681 2.69 8.24 -14.19
N PRO A 682 1.98 9.31 -13.81
CA PRO A 682 2.61 10.60 -13.51
C PRO A 682 3.85 10.48 -12.63
N VAL A 683 4.95 11.10 -13.06
CA VAL A 683 6.26 11.01 -12.39
C VAL A 683 6.52 12.27 -11.60
N LYS A 684 6.58 12.13 -10.27
CA LYS A 684 6.73 13.24 -9.34
C LYS A 684 8.19 13.74 -9.24
N MET A 685 8.37 15.03 -9.40
CA MET A 685 9.60 15.80 -9.18
C MET A 685 9.69 16.27 -7.71
N THR A 686 10.78 16.96 -7.35
CA THR A 686 10.99 17.42 -5.96
C THR A 686 10.20 18.70 -5.67
N GLY A 687 9.99 19.51 -6.70
CA GLY A 687 9.17 20.73 -6.63
C GLY A 687 8.37 20.95 -7.91
N LEU A 688 7.72 22.12 -7.99
CA LEU A 688 6.93 22.52 -9.14
C LEU A 688 7.78 22.57 -10.41
N ILE A 689 7.21 22.11 -11.52
CA ILE A 689 7.80 22.22 -12.84
C ILE A 689 7.33 23.55 -13.45
N GLY A 690 8.25 24.50 -13.59
CA GLY A 690 7.94 25.87 -14.01
C GLY A 690 7.93 26.10 -15.52
N SER A 691 8.30 25.10 -16.33
CA SER A 691 8.45 25.25 -17.78
C SER A 691 8.19 23.94 -18.52
N ARG A 692 7.98 24.03 -19.85
CA ARG A 692 8.00 22.85 -20.73
C ARG A 692 9.42 22.23 -20.73
N PHE A 693 9.60 21.10 -21.41
CA PHE A 693 10.88 20.39 -21.50
C PHE A 693 11.08 19.79 -22.90
N PRO A 694 12.32 19.56 -23.37
CA PRO A 694 12.56 18.89 -24.63
C PRO A 694 12.45 17.36 -24.46
N VAL A 695 12.06 16.69 -25.54
CA VAL A 695 12.15 15.25 -25.74
C VAL A 695 13.20 15.01 -26.82
N VAL A 696 14.27 14.29 -26.48
CA VAL A 696 15.45 14.18 -27.35
C VAL A 696 16.02 12.75 -27.44
N PRO A 697 16.61 12.38 -28.59
CA PRO A 697 17.42 11.17 -28.69
C PRO A 697 18.80 11.45 -28.08
N LEU A 698 19.13 10.78 -26.96
CA LEU A 698 20.44 10.92 -26.33
C LEU A 698 21.42 9.92 -26.92
N LEU A 699 22.67 10.35 -27.10
CA LEU A 699 23.77 9.55 -27.61
C LEU A 699 24.01 8.30 -26.76
N GLY A 700 24.38 7.21 -27.44
CA GLY A 700 24.60 5.90 -26.83
C GLY A 700 23.31 5.17 -26.46
N ARG A 701 22.15 5.72 -26.83
CA ARG A 701 20.81 5.15 -26.55
C ARG A 701 19.94 5.12 -27.81
N PRO A 702 20.38 4.41 -28.87
CA PRO A 702 19.65 4.38 -30.13
C PRO A 702 18.23 3.84 -29.94
N GLY A 703 17.25 4.46 -30.62
CA GLY A 703 15.85 4.06 -30.57
C GLY A 703 15.09 4.47 -29.30
N GLN A 704 15.72 5.24 -28.39
CA GLN A 704 15.07 5.72 -27.16
C GLN A 704 14.99 7.25 -27.14
N GLN A 705 13.90 7.77 -26.60
CA GLN A 705 13.68 9.21 -26.39
C GLN A 705 13.73 9.55 -24.90
N TRP A 706 14.19 10.75 -24.58
CA TRP A 706 14.45 11.18 -23.22
C TRP A 706 13.89 12.57 -22.94
N ILE A 707 13.21 12.72 -21.81
CA ILE A 707 12.68 13.97 -21.29
C ILE A 707 13.75 14.62 -20.41
N VAL A 708 14.13 15.87 -20.71
CA VAL A 708 15.08 16.64 -19.90
C VAL A 708 14.32 17.70 -19.11
N VAL A 709 14.22 17.57 -17.78
CA VAL A 709 13.34 18.42 -16.97
C VAL A 709 14.06 18.97 -15.75
N GLY A 710 13.65 20.15 -15.28
CA GLY A 710 14.10 20.73 -14.03
C GLY A 710 12.92 21.29 -13.24
N ASP A 711 13.07 21.38 -11.92
CA ASP A 711 12.03 21.87 -11.02
C ASP A 711 12.46 23.09 -10.20
N GLN A 712 11.47 23.73 -9.56
CA GLN A 712 11.67 24.92 -8.74
C GLN A 712 12.40 24.65 -7.41
N ALA A 713 12.61 23.39 -7.04
CA ALA A 713 13.52 23.01 -5.94
C ALA A 713 14.99 22.97 -6.40
N GLY A 714 15.26 23.15 -7.69
CA GLY A 714 16.59 23.16 -8.28
C GLY A 714 17.13 21.78 -8.61
N VAL A 715 16.24 20.82 -8.85
CA VAL A 715 16.58 19.44 -9.18
C VAL A 715 16.42 19.22 -10.68
N PRO A 716 17.53 19.14 -11.44
CA PRO A 716 17.49 18.65 -12.81
C PRO A 716 17.36 17.12 -12.84
N ALA A 717 16.70 16.61 -13.87
CA ALA A 717 16.52 15.20 -14.11
C ALA A 717 16.39 14.86 -15.59
N VAL A 718 16.65 13.59 -15.92
CA VAL A 718 16.38 13.01 -17.23
C VAL A 718 15.56 11.73 -17.05
N LEU A 719 14.48 11.60 -17.83
CA LEU A 719 13.53 10.49 -17.74
C LEU A 719 13.41 9.80 -19.10
N ASN A 720 13.25 8.48 -19.10
CA ASN A 720 12.94 7.72 -20.30
C ASN A 720 11.51 8.06 -20.76
N ALA A 721 11.34 8.50 -22.01
CA ALA A 721 10.04 8.92 -22.53
C ALA A 721 9.06 7.75 -22.78
N ALA A 722 9.54 6.51 -22.84
CA ALA A 722 8.69 5.32 -22.95
C ALA A 722 8.16 4.86 -21.59
N THR A 723 8.98 4.91 -20.54
CA THR A 723 8.64 4.29 -19.24
C THR A 723 8.43 5.29 -18.09
N GLY A 724 8.85 6.55 -18.25
CA GLY A 724 8.89 7.54 -17.18
C GLY A 724 9.98 7.29 -16.13
N GLU A 725 10.84 6.29 -16.31
CA GLU A 725 11.91 6.00 -15.35
C GLU A 725 13.02 7.04 -15.41
N PHE A 726 13.53 7.43 -14.24
CA PHE A 726 14.69 8.31 -14.17
C PHE A 726 15.92 7.61 -14.70
N LEU A 727 16.58 8.23 -15.67
CA LEU A 727 17.98 7.92 -15.94
C LEU A 727 18.87 8.42 -14.81
N TRP A 728 18.62 9.66 -14.40
CA TRP A 728 19.23 10.29 -13.23
C TRP A 728 18.33 11.44 -12.76
N LYS A 729 18.43 11.74 -11.47
CA LYS A 729 17.78 12.88 -10.80
C LYS A 729 18.80 13.43 -9.80
N ASN A 730 19.24 14.67 -9.99
CA ASN A 730 20.35 15.22 -9.22
C ASN A 730 19.85 16.20 -8.16
N THR A 731 19.80 15.77 -6.90
CA THR A 731 19.34 16.57 -5.77
C THR A 731 20.46 17.33 -5.04
N THR A 732 21.72 17.14 -5.43
CA THR A 732 22.89 17.63 -4.67
C THR A 732 23.56 18.86 -5.28
N LEU A 733 23.22 19.25 -6.52
CA LEU A 733 23.88 20.37 -7.22
C LEU A 733 23.57 21.77 -6.64
N GLY A 734 22.52 21.89 -5.82
CA GLY A 734 22.13 23.14 -5.15
C GLY A 734 21.92 24.31 -6.13
N LEU A 735 21.19 24.08 -7.23
CA LEU A 735 21.04 25.09 -8.29
C LEU A 735 20.11 26.24 -7.89
N GLY A 736 19.15 25.99 -6.99
CA GLY A 736 18.03 26.90 -6.74
C GLY A 736 17.00 26.79 -7.87
N ASN A 737 15.98 27.65 -7.86
CA ASN A 737 14.79 27.51 -8.71
C ASN A 737 15.14 27.36 -10.20
N ILE A 738 14.73 26.24 -10.83
CA ILE A 738 14.77 26.06 -12.28
C ILE A 738 13.33 26.23 -12.82
N SER A 739 13.09 27.36 -13.46
CA SER A 739 11.84 27.64 -14.19
C SER A 739 12.09 27.96 -15.66
N SER A 740 13.31 27.82 -16.15
CA SER A 740 13.65 27.98 -17.56
C SER A 740 13.43 26.69 -18.32
N PHE A 741 12.98 26.76 -19.57
CA PHE A 741 12.98 25.60 -20.47
C PHE A 741 14.42 25.10 -20.69
N PRO A 742 14.77 23.87 -20.24
CA PRO A 742 16.09 23.33 -20.46
C PRO A 742 16.32 23.05 -21.94
N VAL A 743 17.58 23.10 -22.36
CA VAL A 743 17.98 22.86 -23.75
C VAL A 743 19.09 21.84 -23.82
N THR A 744 19.28 21.25 -24.97
CA THR A 744 20.35 20.28 -25.19
C THR A 744 21.30 20.73 -26.28
N GLN A 745 22.54 20.26 -26.19
CA GLN A 745 23.44 20.18 -27.33
C GLN A 745 23.80 18.72 -27.57
N LEU A 746 23.18 18.16 -28.60
CA LEU A 746 23.36 16.78 -29.04
C LEU A 746 24.53 16.66 -30.03
N LEU A 747 25.42 15.69 -29.79
CA LEU A 747 26.62 15.42 -30.57
C LEU A 747 26.32 15.20 -32.06
N ASP A 748 25.21 14.50 -32.35
CA ASP A 748 24.81 14.12 -33.72
C ASP A 748 24.57 15.34 -34.61
N TYR A 749 24.08 16.44 -34.05
CA TYR A 749 23.80 17.67 -34.79
C TYR A 749 24.88 18.74 -34.62
N ALA A 750 25.85 18.52 -33.74
CA ALA A 750 26.87 19.51 -33.42
C ALA A 750 27.94 19.64 -34.51
N ASN A 751 28.58 20.80 -34.58
CA ASN A 751 29.67 21.05 -35.52
C ASN A 751 30.94 20.21 -35.21
N PRO A 752 31.94 20.19 -36.12
CA PRO A 752 33.16 19.41 -35.92
C PRO A 752 33.93 19.76 -34.63
N GLU A 753 34.02 21.04 -34.26
CA GLU A 753 34.73 21.49 -33.06
C GLU A 753 34.14 20.87 -31.77
N TYR A 754 32.81 20.83 -31.67
CA TYR A 754 32.14 20.19 -30.55
C TYR A 754 32.45 18.70 -30.50
N ARG A 755 32.34 18.01 -31.63
CA ARG A 755 32.62 16.56 -31.73
C ARG A 755 34.06 16.21 -31.38
N THR A 756 35.02 17.10 -31.64
CA THR A 756 36.41 16.92 -31.22
C THR A 756 36.65 17.21 -29.74
N THR A 757 35.93 18.18 -29.17
CA THR A 757 36.09 18.58 -27.77
C THR A 757 35.42 17.58 -26.83
N PHE A 758 34.24 17.09 -27.20
CA PHE A 758 33.45 16.16 -26.42
C PHE A 758 33.27 14.86 -27.19
N SER A 759 34.10 13.86 -26.88
CA SER A 759 33.89 12.50 -27.37
C SER A 759 32.75 11.85 -26.57
N ASN A 760 31.62 11.59 -27.22
CA ASN A 760 30.47 10.89 -26.65
C ASN A 760 29.72 11.61 -25.52
N VAL A 761 29.57 12.94 -25.62
CA VAL A 761 28.79 13.70 -24.62
C VAL A 761 27.76 14.59 -25.29
N ASP A 762 26.51 14.40 -24.88
CA ASP A 762 25.44 15.38 -25.06
C ASP A 762 25.35 16.27 -23.81
N LEU A 763 25.10 17.57 -23.99
CA LEU A 763 24.84 18.48 -22.88
C LEU A 763 23.34 18.60 -22.61
N ALA A 764 22.97 18.55 -21.32
CA ALA A 764 21.71 19.05 -20.81
C ALA A 764 21.97 20.37 -20.07
N ILE A 765 21.39 21.46 -20.54
CA ILE A 765 21.70 22.81 -20.10
C ILE A 765 20.49 23.39 -19.36
N PHE A 766 20.73 23.85 -18.13
CA PHE A 766 19.72 24.41 -17.24
C PHE A 766 20.13 25.82 -16.82
N ALA A 767 19.13 26.67 -16.61
CA ALA A 767 19.34 28.01 -16.06
C ALA A 767 18.36 28.27 -14.91
N THR A 768 18.75 29.18 -14.02
CA THR A 768 18.01 29.42 -12.79
C THR A 768 17.19 30.69 -12.84
N ARG A 769 16.10 30.70 -12.08
CA ARG A 769 15.20 31.83 -11.83
C ARG A 769 15.18 32.16 -10.34
N ASN A 770 16.34 32.52 -9.80
CA ASN A 770 16.50 32.89 -8.40
C ASN A 770 16.23 34.38 -8.18
N THR A 771 15.65 34.72 -7.04
CA THR A 771 15.39 36.10 -6.61
C THR A 771 16.62 36.80 -6.02
N SER A 772 17.78 36.13 -5.99
CA SER A 772 19.08 36.67 -5.54
C SER A 772 20.09 36.73 -6.69
N ALA A 773 21.23 37.42 -6.49
CA ALA A 773 22.32 37.55 -7.46
C ALA A 773 23.03 36.21 -7.83
N GLN A 774 22.48 35.10 -7.36
CA GLN A 774 23.03 33.76 -7.47
C GLN A 774 22.60 33.02 -8.74
N ASN A 775 21.94 33.71 -9.68
CA ASN A 775 21.52 33.13 -10.95
C ASN A 775 22.70 32.57 -11.74
N GLN A 776 22.47 31.45 -12.41
CA GLN A 776 23.51 30.69 -13.10
C GLN A 776 22.94 29.89 -14.27
N VAL A 777 23.84 29.49 -15.15
CA VAL A 777 23.63 28.51 -16.22
C VAL A 777 24.59 27.36 -15.99
N VAL A 778 24.11 26.13 -16.09
CA VAL A 778 24.93 24.93 -15.97
C VAL A 778 24.72 24.03 -17.17
N ALA A 779 25.80 23.41 -17.65
CA ALA A 779 25.71 22.25 -18.52
C ALA A 779 26.10 21.00 -17.74
N LEU A 780 25.25 19.99 -17.87
CA LEU A 780 25.47 18.66 -17.33
C LEU A 780 25.67 17.69 -18.49
N ASN A 781 26.42 16.63 -18.25
CA ASN A 781 26.40 15.46 -19.13
C ASN A 781 24.98 14.89 -19.12
N ALA A 782 24.28 14.90 -20.25
CA ALA A 782 22.89 14.46 -20.35
C ALA A 782 22.71 12.97 -20.02
N ALA A 783 23.76 12.16 -20.16
CA ALA A 783 23.71 10.73 -19.87
C ALA A 783 23.91 10.40 -18.38
N THR A 784 24.62 11.23 -17.61
CA THR A 784 25.04 10.91 -16.23
C THR A 784 24.64 11.95 -15.17
N GLY A 785 24.23 13.15 -15.58
CA GLY A 785 23.92 14.26 -14.68
C GLY A 785 25.15 14.91 -14.05
N ALA A 786 26.36 14.55 -14.49
CA ALA A 786 27.61 15.14 -14.02
C ALA A 786 27.77 16.58 -14.52
N LEU A 787 28.18 17.50 -13.64
CA LEU A 787 28.45 18.89 -14.01
C LEU A 787 29.66 18.99 -14.95
N ILE A 788 29.49 19.66 -16.09
CA ILE A 788 30.57 19.91 -17.06
C ILE A 788 31.10 21.33 -16.89
N TRP A 789 30.22 22.33 -16.94
CA TRP A 789 30.58 23.72 -16.69
C TRP A 789 29.46 24.48 -16.00
N ARG A 790 29.83 25.59 -15.36
CA ARG A 790 28.94 26.51 -14.65
C ARG A 790 29.31 27.94 -14.98
N TYR A 791 28.33 28.71 -15.42
CA TYR A 791 28.42 30.16 -15.62
C TYR A 791 27.60 30.86 -14.55
N ARG A 792 28.27 31.62 -13.67
CA ARG A 792 27.68 32.35 -12.54
C ARG A 792 28.42 33.66 -12.32
N PRO A 793 28.21 34.67 -13.17
CA PRO A 793 28.98 35.91 -13.18
C PRO A 793 28.72 36.82 -11.97
N GLY A 794 27.68 36.54 -11.17
CA GLY A 794 27.23 37.39 -10.06
C GLY A 794 26.30 38.54 -10.49
N ASP A 795 26.19 38.81 -11.79
CA ASP A 795 25.30 39.84 -12.37
C ASP A 795 24.24 39.27 -13.34
N LEU A 796 24.02 37.94 -13.30
CA LEU A 796 23.06 37.31 -14.19
C LEU A 796 21.63 37.59 -13.74
N GLY A 797 20.80 38.10 -14.64
CA GLY A 797 19.36 38.23 -14.39
C GLY A 797 18.64 36.87 -14.28
N MET A 798 17.34 36.91 -14.02
CA MET A 798 16.51 35.70 -13.92
C MET A 798 16.25 35.10 -15.31
N VAL A 799 16.46 33.78 -15.47
CA VAL A 799 16.12 33.09 -16.72
C VAL A 799 14.75 32.42 -16.57
N SER A 800 13.73 32.96 -17.24
CA SER A 800 12.34 32.46 -17.17
C SER A 800 11.92 31.72 -18.44
N GLY A 801 12.46 32.12 -19.60
CA GLY A 801 12.16 31.51 -20.89
C GLY A 801 13.10 30.36 -21.25
N GLY A 802 12.92 29.83 -22.46
CA GLY A 802 13.88 28.89 -23.04
C GLY A 802 15.12 29.57 -23.58
N MET A 803 16.25 28.88 -23.47
CA MET A 803 17.49 29.26 -24.14
C MET A 803 17.47 28.78 -25.60
N LEU A 804 18.46 29.20 -26.38
CA LEU A 804 18.70 28.68 -27.73
C LEU A 804 20.13 28.18 -27.83
N VAL A 805 20.30 26.94 -28.29
CA VAL A 805 21.60 26.40 -28.69
C VAL A 805 21.70 26.46 -30.22
N ASP A 806 22.72 27.15 -30.72
CA ASP A 806 23.14 27.08 -32.10
C ASP A 806 24.24 26.02 -32.25
N TYR A 807 23.83 24.86 -32.75
CA TYR A 807 24.65 23.69 -33.00
C TYR A 807 25.74 23.93 -34.04
N THR A 808 25.57 24.94 -34.91
CA THR A 808 26.51 25.21 -36.00
C THR A 808 27.71 26.04 -35.53
N THR A 809 27.53 26.87 -34.50
CA THR A 809 28.54 27.82 -34.01
C THR A 809 28.94 27.60 -32.55
N ASN A 810 28.40 26.58 -31.89
CA ASN A 810 28.61 26.31 -30.45
C ASN A 810 28.27 27.54 -29.59
N ARG A 811 27.09 28.12 -29.80
CA ARG A 811 26.61 29.29 -29.06
C ARG A 811 25.33 29.00 -28.31
N LEU A 812 25.27 29.43 -27.06
CA LEU A 812 24.11 29.39 -26.20
C LEU A 812 23.61 30.82 -25.95
N TYR A 813 22.41 31.13 -26.39
CA TYR A 813 21.77 32.42 -26.17
C TYR A 813 20.85 32.33 -24.95
N VAL A 814 21.07 33.21 -23.98
CA VAL A 814 20.38 33.21 -22.68
C VAL A 814 19.75 34.58 -22.48
N ALA A 815 18.42 34.63 -22.62
CA ALA A 815 17.62 35.80 -22.29
C ALA A 815 17.39 35.89 -20.78
N THR A 816 17.56 37.09 -20.22
CA THR A 816 17.36 37.34 -18.79
C THR A 816 16.41 38.49 -18.53
N LYS A 817 15.58 38.33 -17.50
CA LYS A 817 14.73 39.36 -16.92
C LYS A 817 15.44 40.00 -15.74
N SER A 818 15.20 41.29 -15.51
CA SER A 818 15.71 41.98 -14.33
C SER A 818 15.22 41.31 -13.05
N GLY A 819 16.11 41.29 -12.06
CA GLY A 819 15.82 40.82 -10.70
C GLY A 819 16.62 41.68 -9.74
N THR A 820 17.59 41.08 -9.06
CA THR A 820 18.65 41.82 -8.35
C THR A 820 19.79 42.29 -9.29
N SER A 821 19.75 41.90 -10.57
CA SER A 821 20.73 42.25 -11.60
C SER A 821 20.04 42.74 -12.88
N THR A 822 20.81 43.34 -13.79
CA THR A 822 20.32 43.94 -15.03
C THR A 822 19.91 42.91 -16.08
N ALA A 823 18.80 43.19 -16.78
CA ALA A 823 18.28 42.36 -17.85
C ALA A 823 19.11 42.49 -19.13
N THR A 824 19.39 41.36 -19.77
CA THR A 824 20.32 41.27 -20.91
C THR A 824 20.12 39.99 -21.71
N LEU A 825 20.54 40.01 -22.98
CA LEU A 825 20.84 38.81 -23.75
C LEU A 825 22.32 38.47 -23.54
N ARG A 826 22.61 37.28 -22.99
CA ARG A 826 23.95 36.72 -22.89
C ARG A 826 24.17 35.72 -24.02
N VAL A 827 25.35 35.72 -24.62
CA VAL A 827 25.79 34.69 -25.55
C VAL A 827 26.98 33.98 -24.92
N LEU A 828 26.85 32.69 -24.68
CA LEU A 828 27.89 31.85 -24.10
C LEU A 828 28.44 30.88 -25.16
N ASN A 829 29.72 30.50 -25.04
CA ASN A 829 30.26 29.36 -25.75
C ASN A 829 29.71 28.08 -25.08
N SER A 830 28.99 27.25 -25.83
CA SER A 830 28.38 26.04 -25.28
C SER A 830 29.40 24.94 -24.93
N LEU A 831 30.65 25.04 -25.38
CA LEU A 831 31.74 24.15 -25.00
C LEU A 831 32.25 24.40 -23.57
N THR A 832 32.35 25.67 -23.18
CA THR A 832 33.06 26.08 -21.95
C THR A 832 32.19 26.84 -20.94
N GLY A 833 31.03 27.34 -21.37
CA GLY A 833 30.20 28.27 -20.60
C GLY A 833 30.73 29.70 -20.56
N ALA A 834 31.84 30.01 -21.25
CA ALA A 834 32.41 31.36 -21.27
C ALA A 834 31.51 32.34 -22.04
N GLU A 835 31.31 33.55 -21.50
CA GLU A 835 30.58 34.61 -22.20
C GLU A 835 31.39 35.15 -23.38
N VAL A 836 30.74 35.25 -24.54
CA VAL A 836 31.35 35.79 -25.78
C VAL A 836 30.72 37.12 -26.21
N ALA A 837 29.47 37.40 -25.81
CA ALA A 837 28.80 38.67 -26.09
C ALA A 837 27.67 38.95 -25.10
N ARG A 838 27.33 40.23 -24.96
CA ARG A 838 26.15 40.69 -24.21
C ARG A 838 25.47 41.86 -24.89
N LEU A 839 24.14 41.89 -24.85
CA LEU A 839 23.32 43.01 -25.34
C LEU A 839 22.31 43.44 -24.27
N ALA A 840 22.12 44.74 -24.12
CA ALA A 840 21.07 45.32 -23.29
C ALA A 840 19.82 45.56 -24.15
N LEU A 841 18.87 44.62 -24.11
CA LEU A 841 17.64 44.63 -24.93
C LEU A 841 16.37 44.82 -24.08
N GLY A 842 16.51 45.31 -22.85
CA GLY A 842 15.42 45.41 -21.88
C GLY A 842 15.13 44.09 -21.17
N ASP A 843 13.96 43.99 -20.54
CA ASP A 843 13.51 42.81 -19.79
C ASP A 843 13.10 41.66 -20.71
N LEU A 844 13.80 40.52 -20.61
CA LEU A 844 13.57 39.35 -21.46
C LEU A 844 13.05 38.16 -20.64
N GLU A 845 11.73 37.94 -20.65
CA GLU A 845 11.10 36.83 -19.90
C GLU A 845 10.76 35.61 -20.77
N PHE A 846 10.73 35.78 -22.10
CA PHE A 846 10.36 34.74 -23.03
C PHE A 846 11.57 33.98 -23.60
N GLY A 847 11.30 32.87 -24.28
CA GLY A 847 12.34 32.08 -24.93
C GLY A 847 12.99 32.80 -26.11
N VAL A 848 14.24 32.45 -26.38
CA VAL A 848 14.99 32.89 -27.57
C VAL A 848 14.87 31.85 -28.67
N VAL A 849 14.69 32.27 -29.92
CA VAL A 849 14.49 31.36 -31.06
C VAL A 849 15.20 31.85 -32.30
N ARG A 850 15.70 30.92 -33.13
CA ARG A 850 16.31 31.25 -34.42
C ARG A 850 15.26 31.23 -35.51
N ASN A 851 15.18 32.28 -36.32
CA ASN A 851 14.52 32.21 -37.62
C ASN A 851 15.51 31.62 -38.64
N ALA A 852 15.22 30.41 -39.11
CA ALA A 852 16.07 29.70 -40.06
C ALA A 852 16.10 30.37 -41.45
N THR A 853 15.01 31.02 -41.87
CA THR A 853 14.87 31.64 -43.20
C THR A 853 15.64 32.96 -43.28
N SER A 854 15.50 33.83 -42.28
CA SER A 854 16.22 35.11 -42.24
C SER A 854 17.60 35.01 -41.57
N ASN A 855 17.91 33.86 -40.98
CA ASN A 855 19.13 33.60 -40.21
C ASN A 855 19.36 34.64 -39.09
N GLN A 856 18.29 35.06 -38.41
CA GLN A 856 18.36 35.98 -37.27
C GLN A 856 17.91 35.27 -35.99
N ILE A 857 18.49 35.66 -34.86
CA ILE A 857 17.99 35.29 -33.54
C ILE A 857 16.91 36.27 -33.14
N LEU A 858 15.69 35.78 -32.93
CA LEU A 858 14.56 36.59 -32.48
C LEU A 858 14.56 36.65 -30.96
N VAL A 859 14.46 37.88 -30.44
CA VAL A 859 14.41 38.15 -29.00
C VAL A 859 13.20 39.03 -28.71
N THR A 860 12.31 38.54 -27.85
CA THR A 860 11.07 39.23 -27.48
C THR A 860 11.22 39.87 -26.11
N ALA A 861 11.07 41.19 -26.04
CA ALA A 861 11.18 41.94 -24.79
C ALA A 861 9.80 42.31 -24.23
N ASN A 862 9.73 42.42 -22.90
CA ASN A 862 8.49 42.71 -22.18
C ASN A 862 7.95 44.12 -22.45
N ASP A 863 8.80 45.04 -22.91
CA ASP A 863 8.46 46.43 -23.28
C ASP A 863 7.72 46.57 -24.61
N GLY A 864 7.40 45.43 -25.26
CA GLY A 864 6.66 45.38 -26.51
C GLY A 864 7.50 45.51 -27.77
N ARG A 865 8.81 45.29 -27.65
CA ARG A 865 9.73 45.20 -28.79
C ARG A 865 10.14 43.76 -29.12
N VAL A 866 10.35 43.52 -30.41
CA VAL A 866 11.00 42.32 -30.95
C VAL A 866 12.29 42.74 -31.64
N TYR A 867 13.38 42.05 -31.35
CA TYR A 867 14.70 42.31 -31.89
C TYR A 867 15.15 41.16 -32.78
N GLY A 868 15.81 41.49 -33.89
CA GLY A 868 16.60 40.53 -34.67
C GLY A 868 18.08 40.72 -34.36
N VAL A 869 18.75 39.65 -33.91
CA VAL A 869 20.18 39.65 -33.61
C VAL A 869 20.92 38.77 -34.60
N ASN A 870 22.01 39.28 -35.16
CA ASN A 870 22.82 38.55 -36.11
C ASN A 870 23.65 37.47 -35.38
N PRO A 871 23.52 36.17 -35.72
CA PRO A 871 24.22 35.10 -35.01
C PRO A 871 25.73 35.04 -35.26
N ALA A 872 26.24 35.73 -36.28
CA ALA A 872 27.67 35.78 -36.59
C ALA A 872 28.39 36.93 -35.87
N THR A 873 27.76 38.10 -35.76
CA THR A 873 28.37 39.31 -35.16
C THR A 873 27.88 39.61 -33.75
N TYR A 874 26.77 38.98 -33.32
CA TYR A 874 26.06 39.26 -32.07
C TYR A 874 25.54 40.70 -31.97
N ALA A 875 25.48 41.43 -33.09
CA ALA A 875 24.96 42.79 -33.13
C ALA A 875 23.45 42.79 -33.47
N LEU A 876 22.77 43.88 -33.09
CA LEU A 876 21.39 44.10 -33.46
C LEU A 876 21.28 44.33 -34.98
N ALA A 877 20.47 43.52 -35.66
CA ALA A 877 20.16 43.69 -37.07
C ALA A 877 18.97 44.64 -37.27
N TRP A 878 17.94 44.54 -36.42
CA TRP A 878 16.74 45.40 -36.49
C TRP A 878 15.94 45.35 -35.19
N THR A 879 15.05 46.34 -35.00
CA THR A 879 14.06 46.43 -33.92
C THR A 879 12.68 46.70 -34.51
N VAL A 880 11.68 45.98 -34.03
CA VAL A 880 10.25 46.25 -34.29
C VAL A 880 9.56 46.57 -32.98
N THR A 881 8.85 47.70 -32.92
CA THR A 881 7.95 48.02 -31.80
C THR A 881 6.56 47.51 -32.16
N VAL A 882 6.15 46.38 -31.57
CA VAL A 882 4.81 45.81 -31.74
C VAL A 882 3.80 46.65 -30.96
N ARG A 883 4.16 47.00 -29.72
CA ARG A 883 3.29 47.78 -28.85
C ARG A 883 4.12 48.64 -27.89
N PRO A 884 3.95 49.97 -27.83
CA PRO A 884 4.64 50.77 -26.82
C PRO A 884 3.96 50.58 -25.46
N THR A 885 4.63 49.89 -24.53
CA THR A 885 4.08 49.66 -23.18
C THR A 885 5.18 49.50 -22.14
N THR A 886 4.87 49.92 -20.91
CA THR A 886 5.70 49.68 -19.72
C THR A 886 5.31 48.40 -18.98
N ALA A 887 4.20 47.75 -19.38
CA ALA A 887 3.72 46.47 -18.87
C ALA A 887 3.92 45.34 -19.91
N ARG A 888 3.75 44.08 -19.51
CA ARG A 888 3.95 42.89 -20.35
C ARG A 888 3.12 42.95 -21.65
N ALA A 889 3.78 43.15 -22.79
CA ALA A 889 3.13 43.30 -24.10
C ALA A 889 2.68 41.97 -24.74
N PHE A 890 3.36 40.88 -24.41
CA PHE A 890 3.19 39.59 -25.08
C PHE A 890 2.72 38.51 -24.11
N THR A 891 2.09 37.47 -24.62
CA THR A 891 1.78 36.25 -23.85
C THR A 891 2.80 35.13 -24.11
N HIS A 892 3.58 35.24 -25.20
CA HIS A 892 4.62 34.29 -25.58
C HIS A 892 5.74 34.94 -26.42
N PHE A 893 6.84 34.22 -26.69
CA PHE A 893 7.88 34.71 -27.60
C PHE A 893 7.37 34.84 -29.04
N ALA A 894 8.00 35.70 -29.83
CA ALA A 894 7.78 35.86 -31.26
C ALA A 894 8.20 34.57 -31.99
N ARG A 895 7.23 33.86 -32.57
CA ARG A 895 7.46 32.61 -33.27
C ARG A 895 7.95 32.88 -34.68
N PRO A 896 9.11 32.33 -35.11
CA PRO A 896 9.60 32.49 -36.47
C PRO A 896 8.62 31.93 -37.49
N LEU A 897 8.38 32.68 -38.56
CA LEU A 897 7.56 32.25 -39.67
C LEU A 897 7.96 33.02 -40.94
N GLY A 898 8.23 32.31 -42.03
CA GLY A 898 8.78 32.94 -43.23
C GLY A 898 10.08 33.69 -42.89
N ARG A 899 10.25 34.91 -43.42
CA ARG A 899 11.38 35.78 -43.06
C ARG A 899 11.09 36.64 -41.82
N GLY A 900 9.82 36.74 -41.41
CA GLY A 900 9.37 37.46 -40.21
C GLY A 900 8.97 36.54 -39.04
N PHE A 901 7.84 36.86 -38.39
CA PHE A 901 7.37 36.18 -37.19
C PHE A 901 5.88 36.41 -36.90
N VAL A 902 5.32 35.61 -35.98
CA VAL A 902 3.99 35.77 -35.41
C VAL A 902 4.10 36.02 -33.91
N VAL A 903 3.29 36.93 -33.37
CA VAL A 903 3.21 37.23 -31.93
C VAL A 903 1.78 37.14 -31.43
N SER A 904 1.65 36.69 -30.18
CA SER A 904 0.42 36.78 -29.40
C SER A 904 0.59 37.87 -28.34
N THR A 905 -0.33 38.83 -28.33
CA THR A 905 -0.23 40.03 -27.49
C THR A 905 -1.18 39.97 -26.30
N ALA A 906 -0.77 40.62 -25.20
CA ALA A 906 -1.52 40.61 -23.95
C ALA A 906 -2.85 41.37 -24.02
N ASP A 907 -3.07 42.18 -25.05
CA ASP A 907 -4.30 42.93 -25.32
C ASP A 907 -5.26 42.22 -26.28
N GLY A 908 -5.07 40.92 -26.51
CA GLY A 908 -6.04 40.09 -27.20
C GLY A 908 -5.89 40.08 -28.72
N LYS A 909 -4.66 40.02 -29.22
CA LYS A 909 -4.41 39.90 -30.67
C LYS A 909 -3.37 38.85 -31.00
N VAL A 910 -3.49 38.30 -32.19
CA VAL A 910 -2.42 37.59 -32.90
C VAL A 910 -2.06 38.43 -34.11
N GLU A 911 -0.76 38.69 -34.28
CA GLU A 911 -0.26 39.56 -35.35
C GLU A 911 0.89 38.86 -36.09
N ARG A 912 0.90 39.00 -37.43
CA ARG A 912 1.99 38.53 -38.28
C ARG A 912 2.79 39.71 -38.79
N TYR A 913 4.11 39.60 -38.69
CA TYR A 913 5.08 40.52 -39.24
C TYR A 913 5.91 39.79 -40.29
N GLU A 914 6.21 40.45 -41.42
CA GLU A 914 7.00 39.88 -42.52
C GLU A 914 8.09 40.89 -42.94
N MET A 915 9.27 40.39 -43.34
CA MET A 915 10.34 41.28 -43.78
C MET A 915 9.94 42.04 -45.05
N ASP A 916 10.05 43.37 -45.00
CA ASP A 916 9.89 44.22 -46.17
C ASP A 916 11.19 44.29 -47.01
N ALA A 917 11.19 45.15 -48.03
CA ALA A 917 12.35 45.37 -48.89
C ALA A 917 13.59 45.95 -48.16
N THR A 918 13.41 46.52 -46.96
CA THR A 918 14.49 47.03 -46.11
C THR A 918 15.07 45.96 -45.17
N ASN A 919 14.56 44.73 -45.24
CA ASN A 919 14.89 43.61 -44.35
C ASN A 919 14.51 43.85 -42.88
N VAL A 920 13.52 44.71 -42.64
CA VAL A 920 12.90 44.92 -41.32
C VAL A 920 11.49 44.34 -41.35
N PRO A 921 11.07 43.55 -40.35
CA PRO A 921 9.70 43.04 -40.33
C PRO A 921 8.66 44.16 -40.15
N VAL A 922 7.63 44.17 -40.98
CA VAL A 922 6.47 45.07 -40.92
C VAL A 922 5.19 44.28 -40.68
N LEU A 923 4.20 44.90 -40.02
CA LEU A 923 2.91 44.26 -39.74
C LEU A 923 2.21 43.92 -41.07
N LEU A 924 1.88 42.64 -41.26
CA LEU A 924 1.12 42.15 -42.41
C LEU A 924 -0.39 42.13 -42.10
N TRP A 925 -0.76 41.57 -40.95
CA TRP A 925 -2.15 41.52 -40.49
C TRP A 925 -2.23 41.38 -38.96
N SER A 926 -3.40 41.71 -38.41
CA SER A 926 -3.72 41.62 -36.98
C SER A 926 -5.13 41.05 -36.81
N THR A 927 -5.25 39.99 -36.01
CA THR A 927 -6.53 39.31 -35.73
C THR A 927 -6.82 39.33 -34.24
N ALA A 928 -8.03 39.74 -33.85
CA ALA A 928 -8.44 39.76 -32.45
C ALA A 928 -8.77 38.34 -31.97
N ILE A 929 -8.06 37.87 -30.93
CA ILE A 929 -8.27 36.58 -30.27
C ILE A 929 -8.23 36.86 -28.76
N ALA A 930 -9.20 36.39 -27.99
CA ALA A 930 -9.24 36.69 -26.56
C ALA A 930 -8.08 36.00 -25.81
N GLY A 931 -7.29 36.77 -25.05
CA GLY A 931 -6.20 36.24 -24.20
C GLY A 931 -5.36 35.13 -24.87
N PRO A 932 -4.77 35.37 -26.05
CA PRO A 932 -4.16 34.33 -26.86
C PRO A 932 -2.91 33.80 -26.17
N ALA A 933 -2.75 32.48 -26.10
CA ALA A 933 -1.50 31.85 -25.70
C ALA A 933 -0.44 31.93 -26.82
N GLY A 934 0.73 31.32 -26.62
CA GLY A 934 1.68 31.13 -27.73
C GLY A 934 1.08 30.33 -28.88
N SER A 935 1.58 30.55 -30.09
CA SER A 935 1.08 29.91 -31.30
C SER A 935 1.92 28.71 -31.74
N PHE A 936 1.32 27.84 -32.56
CA PHE A 936 2.01 26.79 -33.31
C PHE A 936 1.64 26.85 -34.79
N THR A 937 2.53 26.42 -35.67
CA THR A 937 2.35 26.51 -37.12
C THR A 937 2.42 25.12 -37.73
N LEU A 938 1.48 24.80 -38.62
CA LEU A 938 1.51 23.59 -39.44
C LEU A 938 1.52 24.02 -40.91
N ASN A 939 2.44 23.47 -41.69
CA ASN A 939 2.38 23.51 -43.15
C ASN A 939 2.04 22.11 -43.63
N GLN A 940 0.89 21.97 -44.30
CA GLN A 940 0.45 20.71 -44.88
C GLN A 940 0.08 20.97 -46.33
N ASN A 941 0.71 20.23 -47.25
CA ASN A 941 0.52 20.35 -48.69
C ASN A 941 0.64 21.79 -49.22
N GLY A 942 1.58 22.57 -48.66
CA GLY A 942 1.83 23.96 -49.07
C GLY A 942 0.90 24.99 -48.42
N VAL A 943 -0.10 24.56 -47.65
CA VAL A 943 -1.00 25.46 -46.91
C VAL A 943 -0.52 25.55 -45.47
N ALA A 944 -0.03 26.73 -45.10
CA ALA A 944 0.40 27.03 -43.75
C ALA A 944 -0.75 27.61 -42.93
N ARG A 945 -0.85 27.21 -41.66
CA ARG A 945 -1.84 27.70 -40.71
C ARG A 945 -1.22 27.92 -39.34
N ILE A 946 -1.81 28.84 -38.58
CA ILE A 946 -1.41 29.19 -37.22
C ILE A 946 -2.49 28.74 -36.25
N TYR A 947 -2.10 28.03 -35.19
CA TYR A 947 -2.98 27.55 -34.15
C TYR A 947 -2.68 28.25 -32.84
N VAL A 948 -3.70 28.75 -32.16
CA VAL A 948 -3.55 29.53 -30.93
C VAL A 948 -4.63 29.14 -29.92
N GLY A 949 -4.21 28.81 -28.70
CA GLY A 949 -5.14 28.66 -27.57
C GLY A 949 -5.63 30.02 -27.10
N SER A 950 -6.89 30.12 -26.69
CA SER A 950 -7.56 31.38 -26.35
C SER A 950 -8.26 31.28 -24.99
N SER A 951 -8.41 32.41 -24.30
CA SER A 951 -9.10 32.49 -23.02
C SER A 951 -10.62 32.30 -23.12
N ASP A 952 -11.16 32.24 -24.34
CA ASP A 952 -12.58 31.90 -24.59
C ASP A 952 -12.87 30.39 -24.53
N GLY A 953 -11.88 29.56 -24.18
CA GLY A 953 -12.01 28.11 -24.05
C GLY A 953 -11.76 27.33 -25.35
N LYS A 954 -11.27 27.99 -26.41
CA LYS A 954 -11.06 27.40 -27.73
C LYS A 954 -9.59 27.39 -28.19
N VAL A 955 -9.34 26.62 -29.24
CA VAL A 955 -8.17 26.76 -30.11
C VAL A 955 -8.66 27.31 -31.45
N HIS A 956 -8.01 28.36 -31.93
CA HIS A 956 -8.32 29.02 -33.21
C HIS A 956 -7.30 28.63 -34.27
N GLN A 957 -7.75 28.53 -35.51
CA GLN A 957 -6.94 28.26 -36.70
C GLN A 957 -6.97 29.51 -37.59
N LEU A 958 -5.83 30.18 -37.70
CA LEU A 958 -5.67 31.36 -38.55
C LEU A 958 -4.96 30.99 -39.85
N GLU A 959 -5.46 31.49 -40.97
CA GLU A 959 -4.80 31.40 -42.26
C GLU A 959 -3.55 32.26 -42.27
N LEU A 960 -2.43 31.68 -42.72
CA LEU A 960 -1.11 32.31 -42.59
C LEU A 960 -1.04 33.70 -43.24
N GLU A 961 -1.55 33.82 -44.46
CA GLU A 961 -1.37 34.99 -45.31
C GLU A 961 -2.34 36.12 -44.97
N THR A 962 -3.55 35.79 -44.51
CA THR A 962 -4.63 36.77 -44.32
C THR A 962 -4.97 37.04 -42.86
N GLY A 963 -4.58 36.15 -41.94
CA GLY A 963 -4.97 36.20 -40.54
C GLY A 963 -6.42 35.80 -40.26
N ILE A 964 -7.17 35.38 -41.29
CA ILE A 964 -8.57 34.98 -41.14
C ILE A 964 -8.64 33.77 -40.20
N ASP A 965 -9.51 33.85 -39.19
CA ASP A 965 -9.86 32.71 -38.34
C ASP A 965 -10.78 31.76 -39.10
N SER A 966 -10.17 30.74 -39.73
CA SER A 966 -10.83 29.81 -40.64
C SER A 966 -11.45 28.60 -39.95
N GLY A 967 -11.17 28.39 -38.67
CA GLY A 967 -11.71 27.26 -37.92
C GLY A 967 -11.42 27.34 -36.43
N GLN A 968 -12.30 26.75 -35.61
CA GLN A 968 -12.16 26.73 -34.16
C GLN A 968 -12.59 25.38 -33.59
N VAL A 969 -11.94 24.94 -32.52
CA VAL A 969 -12.40 23.80 -31.70
C VAL A 969 -12.52 24.19 -30.24
N THR A 970 -13.52 23.62 -29.56
CA THR A 970 -13.80 23.93 -28.15
C THR A 970 -13.16 22.89 -27.25
N VAL A 971 -12.27 23.34 -26.35
CA VAL A 971 -11.71 22.51 -25.28
C VAL A 971 -12.66 22.50 -24.08
N GLY A 972 -13.23 23.64 -23.72
CA GLY A 972 -14.12 23.78 -22.57
C GLY A 972 -14.85 25.13 -22.53
N PRO A 973 -15.48 25.47 -21.40
CA PRO A 973 -16.01 26.82 -21.18
C PRO A 973 -14.87 27.85 -21.17
N ALA A 974 -15.23 29.14 -21.17
CA ALA A 974 -14.27 30.25 -21.15
C ALA A 974 -13.24 30.10 -20.02
N GLN A 975 -11.99 29.84 -20.41
CA GLN A 975 -10.86 29.59 -19.54
C GLN A 975 -9.56 29.72 -20.34
N ALA A 976 -8.41 29.81 -19.66
CA ALA A 976 -7.13 29.81 -20.36
C ALA A 976 -6.85 28.45 -21.02
N ILE A 977 -6.54 28.50 -22.31
CA ILE A 977 -6.05 27.36 -23.10
C ILE A 977 -4.58 27.62 -23.43
N GLY A 978 -3.73 26.62 -23.18
CA GLY A 978 -2.28 26.73 -23.32
C GLY A 978 -1.81 26.80 -24.77
N THR A 979 -0.50 26.91 -24.95
CA THR A 979 0.12 26.86 -26.28
C THR A 979 -0.02 25.46 -26.88
N PRO A 980 -0.57 25.32 -28.10
CA PRO A 980 -0.72 24.01 -28.72
C PRO A 980 0.61 23.48 -29.26
N THR A 981 0.66 22.17 -29.52
CA THR A 981 1.72 21.49 -30.27
C THR A 981 1.09 20.54 -31.26
N ILE A 982 1.72 20.37 -32.42
CA ILE A 982 1.20 19.52 -33.49
C ILE A 982 2.16 18.38 -33.75
N ASP A 983 1.62 17.17 -33.73
CA ASP A 983 2.22 15.99 -34.32
C ASP A 983 1.78 15.92 -35.79
N HIS A 984 2.71 16.26 -36.68
CA HIS A 984 2.44 16.34 -38.12
C HIS A 984 2.45 14.96 -38.79
N THR A 985 2.97 13.91 -38.15
CA THR A 985 3.00 12.56 -38.73
C THR A 985 1.62 11.92 -38.71
N VAL A 986 0.82 12.23 -37.69
CA VAL A 986 -0.56 11.74 -37.53
C VAL A 986 -1.60 12.86 -37.63
N SER A 987 -1.18 14.09 -37.95
CA SER A 987 -2.02 15.29 -38.10
C SER A 987 -2.90 15.56 -36.87
N ARG A 988 -2.26 15.64 -35.68
CA ARG A 988 -2.94 15.87 -34.40
C ARG A 988 -2.39 17.06 -33.65
N LEU A 989 -3.28 17.94 -33.21
CA LEU A 989 -3.00 19.02 -32.28
C LEU A 989 -3.24 18.55 -30.85
N HIS A 990 -2.33 18.92 -29.95
CA HIS A 990 -2.42 18.66 -28.51
C HIS A 990 -2.32 19.98 -27.75
N VAL A 991 -3.17 20.17 -26.74
CA VAL A 991 -3.22 21.41 -25.96
C VAL A 991 -3.69 21.15 -24.54
N GLY A 992 -3.11 21.87 -23.57
CA GLY A 992 -3.51 21.84 -22.16
C GLY A 992 -4.45 23.00 -21.78
N SER A 993 -5.20 22.83 -20.69
CA SER A 993 -6.13 23.84 -20.15
C SER A 993 -5.88 24.15 -18.67
N SER A 994 -6.44 25.26 -18.19
CA SER A 994 -6.38 25.64 -16.77
C SER A 994 -7.15 24.70 -15.84
N ASP A 995 -8.20 24.04 -16.34
CA ASP A 995 -8.96 23.01 -15.61
C ASP A 995 -8.25 21.65 -15.56
N GLY A 996 -7.05 21.54 -16.14
CA GLY A 996 -6.19 20.36 -16.01
C GLY A 996 -6.45 19.26 -17.01
N ARG A 997 -6.99 19.59 -18.19
CA ARG A 997 -7.16 18.67 -19.31
C ARG A 997 -6.12 18.92 -20.38
N ILE A 998 -5.56 17.84 -20.91
CA ILE A 998 -4.74 17.81 -22.12
C ILE A 998 -5.58 17.12 -23.18
N CYS A 999 -5.96 17.82 -24.25
CA CYS A 999 -6.86 17.32 -25.27
C CYS A 999 -6.16 17.21 -26.64
N ALA A 1000 -6.56 16.20 -27.41
CA ALA A 1000 -6.10 16.00 -28.77
C ALA A 1000 -7.22 16.27 -29.79
N PHE A 1001 -6.89 16.93 -30.91
CA PHE A 1001 -7.80 17.23 -32.01
C PHE A 1001 -7.16 16.84 -33.34
N PRO A 1002 -7.93 16.39 -34.35
CA PRO A 1002 -7.43 16.32 -35.72
C PRO A 1002 -7.14 17.74 -36.23
N VAL A 1003 -6.14 17.87 -37.11
CA VAL A 1003 -5.87 19.12 -37.84
C VAL A 1003 -5.72 18.87 -39.35
N PRO A 1004 -6.12 19.83 -40.21
CA PRO A 1004 -6.81 21.09 -39.88
C PRO A 1004 -8.23 20.86 -39.33
N PHE A 1005 -8.82 21.90 -38.75
CA PHE A 1005 -10.17 21.85 -38.16
C PHE A 1005 -11.27 21.74 -39.21
#